data_AF-A0A1L8D6U8-F1
#
_entry.id   AF-A0A1L8D6U8-F1
#
_cell.length_a   1.000
_cell.length_b   1.000
_cell.length_c   1.000
_cell.angle_alpha   90.00
_cell.angle_beta   90.00
_cell.angle_gamma   90.00
#
_symmetry.space_group_name_H-M   'P 1'
#
loop_
_entity.id
_entity.type
_entity.pdbx_description
1 polymer ?
#
loop_
_entity_poly.entity_id
_entity_poly.type
_entity_poly.pdbx_seq_one_letter_code
_entity_poly.pdbx_strand_id
1 'polypeptide(L)'
;MTPRPRPKKAAVMLWVFGGGFYSGTATLDVYDPKILVSEEKIVYVSMQYRVASLGFLFFDTPDVPGNAGLFDQLMALQWVKDNIQYFGGNPHNVTLFGESAGAVSVSLHLLSPLSRNMFSQAIMQSGAASAPWAIISREESVIRGIRLAEAVHCPHSKTDMGPMIECLRKKSADELVNNEWGTLGICEFPFVPIIDGSFLDEMPIRSLAHQNFKKTNILMGSNTEEGYYFILYYLTELFPKEENVGISREQYLQAVRELNPYVNDVARQAIVFEYTDWLNPDDPIRNRNALDKMVGDYHFTCGVNEFAHRYAETGNNVYTYYYKHRSKNNPWPSWTGVMHADEINYVFGEPLNPGKNYSPEEVEFSKTIMRYWANFARTGNPSQSPNGELTKVHWPVHTAFGREYLSLSVNSSGTVGHGLRVKQCAFWQKYLPQLIAATTRNPISDLVASLLERASAYLKEQGLDPFIYDKFEAGYALPVPSLFNVNLDVSDVRLFGLSNIVINRLSYGILSQRLTFDFSIPEIVFELGDLNLDVVVLSHLMQGKANGKKTSKMKSWIILAAIVGLSQARPEFSNTILDPNADSQSRDSVIEQLLISALEDLRQGMLTGSESYPVLDPYVTDSFTLDGSNYGFPQASIEFLDLTFSNLSTFVVQDASINLISLFAQRYRITLDIVVPELKAEAGHYDLKLQANDFDITGEGPATLTLKEGRIYGTIIARIRVGLGGVSINIESTDLKLGLGGFEPNFQNLFNDPGASIFANTFLKHLVPDLVELYEPEISAFINSLLPNALNGFITELRAAKNSRD
;
A
#
# COMPACT_ATOMS: atom_id res chain seq x y z
N MET A 1 19.00 15.53 -35.70
CA MET A 1 20.40 15.82 -36.11
C MET A 1 20.86 14.80 -37.15
N THR A 2 21.59 15.22 -38.18
CA THR A 2 22.08 14.34 -39.26
C THR A 2 23.58 14.51 -39.45
N PRO A 3 24.33 13.42 -39.76
CA PRO A 3 25.77 13.54 -39.99
C PRO A 3 26.05 14.26 -41.31
N ARG A 4 27.29 14.80 -41.44
CA ARG A 4 27.78 15.44 -42.65
C ARG A 4 28.90 14.59 -43.29
N PRO A 5 28.83 14.27 -44.60
CA PRO A 5 27.71 14.54 -45.52
C PRO A 5 26.44 13.77 -45.15
N ARG A 6 25.27 14.25 -45.61
CA ARG A 6 23.98 13.62 -45.33
C ARG A 6 23.99 12.16 -45.82
N PRO A 7 23.60 11.19 -44.98
CA PRO A 7 23.55 9.78 -45.38
C PRO A 7 22.37 9.51 -46.31
N LYS A 8 22.33 8.33 -46.93
CA LYS A 8 21.20 7.91 -47.79
C LYS A 8 20.15 7.07 -47.05
N LYS A 9 20.59 6.13 -46.18
CA LYS A 9 19.76 5.19 -45.41
C LYS A 9 20.45 4.78 -44.10
N ALA A 10 20.85 5.75 -43.28
CA ALA A 10 21.49 5.47 -42.00
C ALA A 10 20.49 4.92 -40.98
N ALA A 11 20.99 4.15 -39.99
CA ALA A 11 20.21 3.80 -38.81
C ALA A 11 19.76 5.07 -38.07
N VAL A 12 18.55 5.03 -37.52
CA VAL A 12 17.94 6.13 -36.79
C VAL A 12 17.89 5.77 -35.31
N MET A 13 18.40 6.62 -34.44
CA MET A 13 18.21 6.51 -32.99
C MET A 13 17.26 7.61 -32.54
N LEU A 14 16.16 7.22 -31.91
CA LEU A 14 15.08 8.12 -31.46
C LEU A 14 15.05 8.18 -29.93
N TRP A 15 15.48 9.31 -29.37
CA TRP A 15 15.57 9.53 -27.92
C TRP A 15 14.23 9.94 -27.31
N VAL A 16 13.87 9.26 -26.22
CA VAL A 16 12.77 9.61 -25.32
C VAL A 16 13.36 9.92 -23.95
N PHE A 17 13.26 11.17 -23.50
CA PHE A 17 13.82 11.59 -22.22
C PHE A 17 13.01 11.04 -21.02
N GLY A 18 13.69 10.85 -19.90
CA GLY A 18 13.10 10.49 -18.60
C GLY A 18 12.81 11.70 -17.70
N GLY A 19 12.44 11.43 -16.44
CA GLY A 19 12.05 12.46 -15.47
C GLY A 19 10.79 12.11 -14.67
N GLY A 20 10.61 10.83 -14.33
CA GLY A 20 9.48 10.34 -13.53
C GLY A 20 8.09 10.65 -14.12
N PHE A 21 8.00 10.88 -15.43
CA PHE A 21 6.81 11.38 -16.13
C PHE A 21 6.30 12.76 -15.70
N TYR A 22 6.92 13.45 -14.73
CA TYR A 22 6.54 14.80 -14.29
C TYR A 22 7.49 15.91 -14.79
N SER A 23 8.66 15.54 -15.31
CA SER A 23 9.70 16.47 -15.74
C SER A 23 10.49 15.94 -16.94
N GLY A 24 11.46 16.74 -17.41
CA GLY A 24 12.38 16.40 -18.49
C GLY A 24 12.16 17.22 -19.76
N THR A 25 13.18 17.27 -20.60
CA THR A 25 13.12 17.91 -21.93
C THR A 25 14.20 17.34 -22.83
N ALA A 26 13.89 17.20 -24.12
CA ALA A 26 14.84 16.78 -25.15
C ALA A 26 15.98 17.80 -25.39
N THR A 27 15.91 18.99 -24.79
CA THR A 27 16.83 20.11 -25.03
C THR A 27 17.94 20.24 -23.97
N LEU A 28 18.06 19.31 -23.02
CA LEU A 28 19.14 19.35 -22.04
C LEU A 28 20.51 19.17 -22.71
N ASP A 29 21.52 19.87 -22.22
CA ASP A 29 22.90 19.80 -22.75
C ASP A 29 23.48 18.38 -22.70
N VAL A 30 23.11 17.58 -21.69
CA VAL A 30 23.54 16.19 -21.54
C VAL A 30 23.00 15.29 -22.67
N TYR A 31 21.96 15.73 -23.39
CA TYR A 31 21.39 15.03 -24.55
C TYR A 31 21.89 15.60 -25.89
N ASP A 32 22.91 16.48 -25.92
CA ASP A 32 23.43 17.04 -27.17
C ASP A 32 23.97 15.90 -28.07
N PRO A 33 23.34 15.64 -29.23
CA PRO A 33 23.66 14.48 -30.05
C PRO A 33 24.84 14.73 -30.99
N LYS A 34 25.46 15.92 -31.01
CA LYS A 34 26.48 16.29 -31.99
C LYS A 34 27.60 15.26 -32.07
N ILE A 35 28.15 14.88 -30.92
CA ILE A 35 29.29 13.97 -30.83
C ILE A 35 28.88 12.57 -31.25
N LEU A 36 27.80 12.04 -30.66
CA LEU A 36 27.26 10.73 -31.04
C LEU A 36 27.00 10.63 -32.56
N VAL A 37 26.34 11.63 -33.15
CA VAL A 37 26.06 11.66 -34.59
C VAL A 37 27.33 11.77 -35.43
N SER A 38 28.31 12.59 -35.01
CA SER A 38 29.54 12.77 -35.79
C SER A 38 30.46 11.56 -35.73
N GLU A 39 30.58 10.91 -34.58
CA GLU A 39 31.44 9.73 -34.39
C GLU A 39 30.80 8.49 -35.02
N GLU A 40 29.51 8.28 -34.79
CA GLU A 40 28.83 7.05 -35.17
C GLU A 40 28.05 7.17 -36.49
N LYS A 41 27.98 8.33 -37.13
CA LYS A 41 27.33 8.47 -38.46
C LYS A 41 25.89 7.93 -38.51
N ILE A 42 25.16 8.03 -37.39
CA ILE A 42 23.73 7.70 -37.28
C ILE A 42 22.87 8.95 -37.44
N VAL A 43 21.60 8.78 -37.79
CA VAL A 43 20.62 9.88 -37.71
C VAL A 43 20.02 9.87 -36.31
N TYR A 44 20.09 11.01 -35.61
CA TYR A 44 19.51 11.15 -34.28
C TYR A 44 18.24 11.99 -34.36
N VAL A 45 17.22 11.58 -33.61
CA VAL A 45 16.00 12.34 -33.39
C VAL A 45 15.71 12.32 -31.89
N SER A 46 15.16 13.40 -31.36
CA SER A 46 14.56 13.44 -30.03
C SER A 46 13.16 14.05 -30.14
N MET A 47 12.31 13.76 -29.17
CA MET A 47 10.92 14.23 -29.15
C MET A 47 10.59 14.92 -27.84
N GLN A 48 9.69 15.89 -27.91
CA GLN A 48 8.96 16.38 -26.73
C GLN A 48 7.69 15.57 -26.56
N TYR A 49 7.29 15.34 -25.31
CA TYR A 49 5.98 14.82 -24.95
C TYR A 49 5.50 15.53 -23.70
N ARG A 50 4.18 15.68 -23.53
CA ARG A 50 3.62 16.28 -22.31
C ARG A 50 3.92 15.38 -21.10
N VAL A 51 4.29 16.03 -20.01
CA VAL A 51 4.59 15.43 -18.70
C VAL A 51 3.58 15.91 -17.66
N ALA A 52 3.66 15.37 -16.45
CA ALA A 52 2.88 15.77 -15.29
C ALA A 52 1.37 15.57 -15.51
N SER A 53 0.51 16.27 -14.77
CA SER A 53 -0.94 16.27 -14.99
C SER A 53 -1.31 16.64 -16.44
N LEU A 54 -0.55 17.52 -17.08
CA LEU A 54 -0.78 17.94 -18.47
C LEU A 54 -0.66 16.80 -19.50
N GLY A 55 0.13 15.77 -19.17
CA GLY A 55 0.34 14.59 -20.01
C GLY A 55 -0.41 13.34 -19.55
N PHE A 56 -0.72 13.23 -18.26
CA PHE A 56 -1.14 11.95 -17.66
C PHE A 56 -2.38 12.04 -16.75
N LEU A 57 -3.07 13.19 -16.68
CA LEU A 57 -4.35 13.29 -15.99
C LEU A 57 -5.40 12.37 -16.62
N PHE A 58 -6.19 11.69 -15.78
CA PHE A 58 -7.21 10.72 -16.18
C PHE A 58 -8.47 10.88 -15.35
N PHE A 59 -9.63 10.94 -16.01
CA PHE A 59 -10.95 10.97 -15.37
C PHE A 59 -11.92 9.91 -15.90
N ASP A 60 -11.45 8.94 -16.68
CA ASP A 60 -12.31 7.98 -17.37
C ASP A 60 -13.43 8.64 -18.20
N THR A 61 -13.10 9.77 -18.81
CA THR A 61 -13.98 10.49 -19.74
C THR A 61 -13.30 10.65 -21.09
N PRO A 62 -14.06 10.76 -22.20
CA PRO A 62 -13.46 11.01 -23.52
C PRO A 62 -12.62 12.29 -23.57
N ASP A 63 -12.95 13.28 -22.75
CA ASP A 63 -12.27 14.58 -22.66
C ASP A 63 -10.93 14.54 -21.92
N VAL A 64 -10.76 13.59 -20.99
CA VAL A 64 -9.55 13.39 -20.18
C VAL A 64 -9.28 11.87 -20.05
N PRO A 65 -8.88 11.22 -21.16
CA PRO A 65 -8.80 9.75 -21.25
C PRO A 65 -7.48 9.17 -20.70
N GLY A 66 -6.57 10.00 -20.18
CA GLY A 66 -5.24 9.57 -19.75
C GLY A 66 -4.25 9.39 -20.91
N ASN A 67 -3.00 9.08 -20.56
CA ASN A 67 -1.92 8.71 -21.50
C ASN A 67 -1.60 9.71 -22.62
N ALA A 68 -2.01 10.97 -22.53
CA ALA A 68 -1.80 11.97 -23.58
C ALA A 68 -0.31 12.15 -23.93
N GLY A 69 0.59 12.06 -22.95
CA GLY A 69 2.03 12.05 -23.17
C GLY A 69 2.53 10.87 -24.01
N LEU A 70 1.97 9.66 -23.83
CA LEU A 70 2.31 8.49 -24.68
C LEU A 70 1.75 8.64 -26.10
N PHE A 71 0.59 9.28 -26.26
CA PHE A 71 0.05 9.60 -27.57
C PHE A 71 0.87 10.68 -28.30
N ASP A 72 1.47 11.63 -27.58
CA ASP A 72 2.44 12.58 -28.17
C ASP A 72 3.65 11.81 -28.72
N GLN A 73 4.19 10.87 -27.95
CA GLN A 73 5.31 10.03 -28.38
C GLN A 73 4.94 9.15 -29.59
N LEU A 74 3.74 8.57 -29.60
CA LEU A 74 3.19 7.82 -30.74
C LEU A 74 3.11 8.69 -32.01
N MET A 75 2.64 9.94 -31.88
CA MET A 75 2.58 10.88 -33.00
C MET A 75 3.98 11.23 -33.52
N ALA A 76 4.96 11.42 -32.62
CA ALA A 76 6.35 11.64 -33.01
C ALA A 76 6.96 10.43 -33.73
N LEU A 77 6.66 9.21 -33.26
CA LEU A 77 7.05 7.96 -33.94
C LEU A 77 6.47 7.88 -35.37
N GLN A 78 5.19 8.21 -35.52
CA GLN A 78 4.53 8.27 -36.83
C GLN A 78 5.21 9.30 -37.74
N TRP A 79 5.50 10.51 -37.22
CA TRP A 79 6.20 11.54 -37.98
C TRP A 79 7.58 11.05 -38.47
N VAL A 80 8.35 10.39 -37.60
CA VAL A 80 9.66 9.82 -37.96
C VAL A 80 9.48 8.78 -39.05
N LYS A 81 8.49 7.89 -38.94
CA LYS A 81 8.22 6.87 -39.94
C LYS A 81 7.97 7.47 -41.32
N ASP A 82 7.20 8.55 -41.38
CA ASP A 82 6.78 9.18 -42.63
C ASP A 82 7.86 10.09 -43.24
N ASN A 83 8.73 10.68 -42.42
CA ASN A 83 9.58 11.79 -42.85
C ASN A 83 11.09 11.53 -42.76
N ILE A 84 11.56 10.56 -41.96
CA ILE A 84 13.00 10.49 -41.63
C ILE A 84 13.91 10.21 -42.83
N GLN A 85 13.36 9.64 -43.90
CA GLN A 85 14.04 9.41 -45.17
C GLN A 85 14.56 10.69 -45.83
N TYR A 86 13.86 11.83 -45.67
CA TYR A 86 14.31 13.11 -46.23
C TYR A 86 15.56 13.66 -45.53
N PHE A 87 15.80 13.19 -44.31
CA PHE A 87 16.97 13.50 -43.49
C PHE A 87 18.10 12.46 -43.66
N GLY A 88 17.92 11.46 -44.52
CA GLY A 88 18.90 10.42 -44.79
C GLY A 88 18.83 9.21 -43.85
N GLY A 89 17.81 9.15 -42.99
CA GLY A 89 17.55 8.01 -42.12
C GLY A 89 16.75 6.91 -42.81
N ASN A 90 16.85 5.69 -42.30
CA ASN A 90 16.07 4.56 -42.77
C ASN A 90 14.81 4.36 -41.89
N PRO A 91 13.58 4.60 -42.39
CA PRO A 91 12.35 4.39 -41.61
C PRO A 91 12.10 2.93 -41.22
N HIS A 92 12.85 1.97 -41.78
CA HIS A 92 12.82 0.55 -41.40
C HIS A 92 13.95 0.14 -40.46
N ASN A 93 14.81 1.07 -40.04
CA ASN A 93 15.85 0.84 -39.06
C ASN A 93 15.86 1.97 -38.02
N VAL A 94 14.78 2.01 -37.23
CA VAL A 94 14.58 2.98 -36.15
C VAL A 94 14.74 2.27 -34.82
N THR A 95 15.66 2.73 -34.00
CA THR A 95 15.87 2.24 -32.63
C THR A 95 15.34 3.27 -31.67
N LEU A 96 14.32 2.90 -30.89
CA LEU A 96 13.80 3.73 -29.82
C LEU A 96 14.72 3.56 -28.60
N PHE A 97 15.16 4.66 -27.99
CA PHE A 97 15.96 4.57 -26.78
C PHE A 97 15.60 5.65 -25.77
N GLY A 98 15.67 5.30 -24.50
CA GLY A 98 15.34 6.21 -23.41
C GLY A 98 15.92 5.74 -22.10
N GLU A 99 15.92 6.63 -21.12
CA GLU A 99 16.40 6.41 -19.77
C GLU A 99 15.28 6.72 -18.76
N SER A 100 15.25 6.01 -17.63
CA SER A 100 14.24 6.20 -16.57
C SER A 100 12.80 6.09 -17.12
N ALA A 101 11.94 7.10 -16.90
CA ALA A 101 10.59 7.17 -17.47
C ALA A 101 10.58 7.11 -19.02
N GLY A 102 11.67 7.54 -19.68
CA GLY A 102 11.87 7.36 -21.11
C GLY A 102 12.08 5.89 -21.48
N ALA A 103 12.84 5.14 -20.68
CA ALA A 103 13.01 3.69 -20.83
C ALA A 103 11.68 2.94 -20.57
N VAL A 104 10.90 3.37 -19.57
CA VAL A 104 9.54 2.89 -19.36
C VAL A 104 8.70 3.16 -20.61
N SER A 105 8.69 4.38 -21.14
CA SER A 105 7.99 4.73 -22.37
C SER A 105 8.38 3.82 -23.56
N VAL A 106 9.68 3.58 -23.76
CA VAL A 106 10.18 2.65 -24.78
C VAL A 106 9.61 1.25 -24.59
N SER A 107 9.61 0.75 -23.35
CA SER A 107 9.04 -0.56 -23.04
C SER A 107 7.52 -0.61 -23.25
N LEU A 108 6.77 0.44 -22.90
CA LEU A 108 5.34 0.53 -23.18
C LEU A 108 5.06 0.56 -24.69
N HIS A 109 5.92 1.19 -25.49
CA HIS A 109 5.81 1.16 -26.95
C HIS A 109 6.08 -0.22 -27.57
N LEU A 110 6.86 -1.09 -26.91
CA LEU A 110 7.01 -2.50 -27.29
C LEU A 110 5.73 -3.31 -27.04
N LEU A 111 4.99 -2.96 -25.99
CA LEU A 111 3.74 -3.63 -25.60
C LEU A 111 2.56 -3.15 -26.43
N SER A 112 2.43 -1.83 -26.61
CA SER A 112 1.27 -1.21 -27.24
C SER A 112 1.04 -1.72 -28.67
N PRO A 113 -0.19 -2.16 -29.02
CA PRO A 113 -0.53 -2.56 -30.37
C PRO A 113 -0.44 -1.39 -31.37
N LEU A 114 -0.56 -0.14 -30.91
CA LEU A 114 -0.53 1.06 -31.76
C LEU A 114 0.88 1.39 -32.24
N SER A 115 1.92 1.23 -31.40
CA SER A 115 3.28 1.66 -31.73
C SER A 115 4.25 0.55 -32.11
N ARG A 116 3.99 -0.72 -31.74
CA ARG A 116 4.97 -1.82 -31.87
C ARG A 116 5.48 -2.08 -33.29
N ASN A 117 4.79 -1.58 -34.31
CA ASN A 117 5.19 -1.69 -35.72
C ASN A 117 5.89 -0.44 -36.29
N MET A 118 6.09 0.60 -35.49
CA MET A 118 6.68 1.88 -35.95
C MET A 118 8.21 1.92 -35.86
N PHE A 119 8.81 1.08 -35.03
CA PHE A 119 10.26 1.02 -34.82
C PHE A 119 10.78 -0.42 -34.96
N SER A 120 12.10 -0.55 -35.06
CA SER A 120 12.79 -1.81 -35.32
C SER A 120 13.26 -2.45 -34.02
N GLN A 121 13.97 -1.71 -33.17
CA GLN A 121 14.63 -2.21 -31.96
C GLN A 121 14.49 -1.22 -30.80
N ALA A 122 14.82 -1.65 -29.58
CA ALA A 122 14.67 -0.84 -28.38
C ALA A 122 15.89 -0.89 -27.46
N ILE A 123 16.22 0.25 -26.86
CA ILE A 123 17.22 0.38 -25.79
C ILE A 123 16.53 1.01 -24.57
N MET A 124 16.67 0.40 -23.40
CA MET A 124 16.00 0.83 -22.17
C MET A 124 17.01 0.94 -21.04
N GLN A 125 17.34 2.17 -20.65
CA GLN A 125 18.35 2.44 -19.63
C GLN A 125 17.67 2.69 -18.28
N SER A 126 17.97 1.86 -17.29
CA SER A 126 17.49 2.05 -15.90
C SER A 126 15.97 2.21 -15.76
N GLY A 127 15.18 1.51 -16.58
CA GLY A 127 13.72 1.54 -16.48
C GLY A 127 13.03 0.51 -17.38
N ALA A 128 11.86 0.05 -16.94
CA ALA A 128 11.00 -0.89 -17.67
C ALA A 128 9.55 -0.79 -17.19
N ALA A 129 8.58 -1.20 -18.02
CA ALA A 129 7.15 -1.20 -17.71
C ALA A 129 6.73 -2.11 -16.53
N SER A 130 7.64 -2.97 -16.07
CA SER A 130 7.50 -3.80 -14.87
C SER A 130 7.85 -3.07 -13.57
N ALA A 131 8.37 -1.84 -13.63
CA ALA A 131 8.65 -1.05 -12.44
C ALA A 131 7.35 -0.64 -11.71
N PRO A 132 7.33 -0.58 -10.37
CA PRO A 132 6.11 -0.29 -9.59
C PRO A 132 5.56 1.12 -9.85
N TRP A 133 6.41 2.07 -10.23
CA TRP A 133 6.04 3.46 -10.50
C TRP A 133 5.69 3.73 -11.97
N ALA A 134 5.80 2.73 -12.84
CA ALA A 134 5.60 2.89 -14.29
C ALA A 134 4.13 3.10 -14.67
N ILE A 135 3.20 2.50 -13.93
CA ILE A 135 1.77 2.52 -14.19
C ILE A 135 1.01 2.61 -12.87
N ILE A 136 -0.04 3.44 -12.83
CA ILE A 136 -1.01 3.48 -11.73
C ILE A 136 -2.36 2.90 -12.15
N SER A 137 -3.20 2.52 -11.17
CA SER A 137 -4.55 2.07 -11.46
C SER A 137 -5.42 3.23 -11.96
N ARG A 138 -6.44 2.91 -12.76
CA ARG A 138 -7.43 3.89 -13.23
C ARG A 138 -8.09 4.62 -12.06
N GLU A 139 -8.48 3.87 -11.03
CA GLU A 139 -9.13 4.42 -9.83
C GLU A 139 -8.23 5.40 -9.08
N GLU A 140 -6.98 5.02 -8.81
CA GLU A 140 -6.02 5.90 -8.12
C GLU A 140 -5.75 7.15 -8.95
N SER A 141 -5.64 7.03 -10.28
CA SER A 141 -5.43 8.16 -11.17
C SER A 141 -6.59 9.17 -11.12
N VAL A 142 -7.84 8.69 -11.07
CA VAL A 142 -9.03 9.56 -10.87
C VAL A 142 -8.95 10.27 -9.52
N ILE A 143 -8.62 9.55 -8.44
CA ILE A 143 -8.50 10.13 -7.09
C ILE A 143 -7.44 11.24 -7.06
N ARG A 144 -6.27 11.01 -7.66
CA ARG A 144 -5.20 12.02 -7.75
C ARG A 144 -5.64 13.23 -8.57
N GLY A 145 -6.38 13.04 -9.65
CA GLY A 145 -6.95 14.14 -10.43
C GLY A 145 -7.96 14.98 -9.63
N ILE A 146 -8.80 14.34 -8.80
CA ILE A 146 -9.75 15.02 -7.92
C ILE A 146 -9.01 15.82 -6.85
N ARG A 147 -7.95 15.25 -6.24
CA ARG A 147 -7.09 15.96 -5.27
C ARG A 147 -6.40 17.17 -5.87
N LEU A 148 -5.91 17.06 -7.11
CA LEU A 148 -5.36 18.21 -7.83
C LEU A 148 -6.43 19.30 -8.04
N ALA A 149 -7.65 18.91 -8.43
CA ALA A 149 -8.75 19.85 -8.59
C ALA A 149 -9.07 20.58 -7.29
N GLU A 150 -9.12 19.86 -6.16
CA GLU A 150 -9.28 20.46 -4.84
C GLU A 150 -8.16 21.45 -4.49
N ALA A 151 -6.90 21.04 -4.69
CA ALA A 151 -5.71 21.84 -4.40
C ALA A 151 -5.67 23.17 -5.18
N VAL A 152 -6.17 23.18 -6.41
CA VAL A 152 -6.28 24.40 -7.24
C VAL A 152 -7.65 25.08 -7.14
N HIS A 153 -8.47 24.72 -6.16
CA HIS A 153 -9.79 25.33 -5.90
C HIS A 153 -10.78 25.20 -7.07
N CYS A 154 -10.77 24.06 -7.75
CA CYS A 154 -11.78 23.65 -8.72
C CYS A 154 -12.87 22.77 -8.06
N PRO A 155 -14.05 22.67 -8.69
CA PRO A 155 -15.03 21.64 -8.32
C PRO A 155 -14.38 20.26 -8.35
N HIS A 156 -14.69 19.39 -7.38
CA HIS A 156 -13.99 18.11 -7.18
C HIS A 156 -14.97 16.98 -6.81
N SER A 157 -16.17 17.00 -7.43
CA SER A 157 -17.15 15.93 -7.26
C SER A 157 -16.79 14.70 -8.10
N LYS A 158 -16.82 13.52 -7.49
CA LYS A 158 -16.66 12.24 -8.20
C LYS A 158 -17.84 11.92 -9.13
N THR A 159 -19.03 12.49 -8.87
CA THR A 159 -20.26 12.22 -9.62
C THR A 159 -20.52 13.20 -10.75
N ASP A 160 -19.89 14.38 -10.73
CA ASP A 160 -20.02 15.38 -11.79
C ASP A 160 -18.66 15.98 -12.16
N MET A 161 -18.01 15.36 -13.15
CA MET A 161 -16.66 15.71 -13.58
C MET A 161 -16.62 16.86 -14.60
N GLY A 162 -17.74 17.21 -15.24
CA GLY A 162 -17.79 18.23 -16.28
C GLY A 162 -17.27 19.60 -15.81
N PRO A 163 -17.84 20.17 -14.72
CA PRO A 163 -17.38 21.45 -14.15
C PRO A 163 -15.94 21.40 -13.64
N MET A 164 -15.51 20.26 -13.09
CA MET A 164 -14.13 20.03 -12.66
C MET A 164 -13.16 20.15 -13.83
N ILE A 165 -13.42 19.42 -14.93
CA ILE A 165 -12.59 19.43 -16.14
C ILE A 165 -12.54 20.82 -16.77
N GLU A 166 -13.69 21.51 -16.86
CA GLU A 166 -13.75 22.87 -17.41
C GLU A 166 -12.93 23.86 -16.57
N CYS A 167 -12.99 23.74 -15.24
CA CYS A 167 -12.20 24.57 -14.33
C CYS A 167 -10.70 24.30 -14.49
N LEU A 168 -10.29 23.03 -14.47
CA LEU A 168 -8.88 22.64 -14.63
C LEU A 168 -8.28 23.15 -15.94
N ARG A 169 -9.03 23.09 -17.05
CA ARG A 169 -8.59 23.63 -18.36
C ARG A 169 -8.37 25.15 -18.36
N LYS A 170 -8.97 25.90 -17.43
CA LYS A 170 -8.81 27.36 -17.28
C LYS A 170 -7.64 27.73 -16.37
N LYS A 171 -7.11 26.79 -15.59
CA LYS A 171 -5.94 27.03 -14.74
C LYS A 171 -4.68 27.19 -15.58
N SER A 172 -3.73 27.94 -15.05
CA SER A 172 -2.41 28.03 -15.68
C SER A 172 -1.66 26.70 -15.54
N ALA A 173 -0.80 26.39 -16.51
CA ALA A 173 0.02 25.18 -16.46
C ALA A 173 0.88 25.14 -15.18
N ASP A 174 1.47 26.27 -14.79
CA ASP A 174 2.29 26.39 -13.58
C ASP A 174 1.47 26.11 -12.31
N GLU A 175 0.23 26.63 -12.23
CA GLU A 175 -0.65 26.38 -11.08
C GLU A 175 -1.01 24.89 -10.96
N LEU A 176 -1.22 24.18 -12.06
CA LEU A 176 -1.47 22.75 -12.03
C LEU A 176 -0.24 21.98 -11.55
N VAL A 177 0.90 22.15 -12.20
CA VAL A 177 2.10 21.33 -11.93
C VAL A 177 2.71 21.58 -10.54
N ASN A 178 2.56 22.80 -10.00
CA ASN A 178 3.04 23.13 -8.66
C ASN A 178 2.16 22.57 -7.53
N ASN A 179 0.95 22.06 -7.83
CA ASN A 179 -0.01 21.54 -6.86
C ASN A 179 -0.27 20.03 -7.02
N GLU A 180 0.61 19.30 -7.69
CA GLU A 180 0.46 17.84 -7.93
C GLU A 180 0.92 16.97 -6.76
N TRP A 181 1.86 17.49 -5.95
CA TRP A 181 2.56 16.72 -4.92
C TRP A 181 1.84 16.81 -3.58
N GLY A 182 1.15 15.72 -3.22
CA GLY A 182 0.60 15.48 -1.89
C GLY A 182 1.45 14.51 -1.08
N THR A 183 0.81 13.76 -0.16
CA THR A 183 1.48 12.69 0.60
C THR A 183 1.67 11.45 -0.28
N LEU A 184 2.89 11.27 -0.80
CA LEU A 184 3.30 10.15 -1.64
C LEU A 184 4.59 9.53 -1.11
N GLY A 185 4.75 8.23 -1.31
CA GLY A 185 5.98 7.52 -0.94
C GLY A 185 7.15 7.83 -1.88
N ILE A 186 8.34 7.31 -1.54
CA ILE A 186 9.51 7.43 -2.41
C ILE A 186 9.25 6.78 -3.78
N CYS A 187 9.73 7.44 -4.84
CA CYS A 187 9.54 6.99 -6.23
C CYS A 187 8.07 6.79 -6.64
N GLU A 188 7.11 7.43 -5.96
CA GLU A 188 5.71 7.48 -6.39
C GLU A 188 5.41 8.82 -7.04
N PHE A 189 5.29 8.82 -8.36
CA PHE A 189 5.01 10.05 -9.12
C PHE A 189 3.49 10.26 -9.26
N PRO A 190 2.96 11.49 -9.10
CA PRO A 190 1.52 11.74 -9.05
C PRO A 190 0.76 11.29 -10.30
N PHE A 191 1.23 11.70 -11.49
CA PHE A 191 0.58 11.45 -12.76
C PHE A 191 1.51 10.68 -13.70
N VAL A 192 1.19 9.41 -13.91
CA VAL A 192 1.95 8.46 -14.74
C VAL A 192 0.99 7.69 -15.65
N PRO A 193 1.49 6.86 -16.59
CA PRO A 193 0.63 6.05 -17.45
C PRO A 193 -0.40 5.18 -16.71
N ILE A 194 -1.53 4.92 -17.39
CA ILE A 194 -2.60 4.02 -16.95
C ILE A 194 -2.92 2.97 -18.04
N ILE A 195 -3.69 1.94 -17.68
CA ILE A 195 -4.28 1.02 -18.67
C ILE A 195 -5.58 1.64 -19.20
N ASP A 196 -5.49 2.29 -20.36
CA ASP A 196 -6.59 3.08 -20.95
C ASP A 196 -7.56 2.22 -21.77
N GLY A 197 -7.11 1.06 -22.25
CA GLY A 197 -7.85 0.20 -23.17
C GLY A 197 -7.59 0.51 -24.65
N SER A 198 -6.76 1.52 -24.96
CA SER A 198 -6.41 1.92 -26.32
C SER A 198 -4.91 1.82 -26.58
N PHE A 199 -4.09 2.59 -25.85
CA PHE A 199 -2.63 2.48 -25.93
C PHE A 199 -2.15 1.18 -25.27
N LEU A 200 -2.68 0.83 -24.10
CA LEU A 200 -2.51 -0.46 -23.44
C LEU A 200 -3.87 -1.05 -23.11
N ASP A 201 -4.08 -2.32 -23.44
CA ASP A 201 -5.30 -3.08 -23.17
C ASP A 201 -5.18 -4.04 -21.97
N GLU A 202 -3.97 -4.29 -21.49
CA GLU A 202 -3.69 -5.10 -20.31
C GLU A 202 -2.44 -4.61 -19.54
N MET A 203 -2.27 -5.09 -18.31
CA MET A 203 -1.09 -4.78 -17.49
C MET A 203 0.20 -5.33 -18.15
N PRO A 204 1.34 -4.60 -18.11
CA PRO A 204 2.60 -5.04 -18.70
C PRO A 204 3.05 -6.44 -18.31
N ILE A 205 2.87 -6.80 -17.03
CA ILE A 205 3.21 -8.14 -16.54
C ILE A 205 2.38 -9.24 -17.23
N ARG A 206 1.11 -8.96 -17.55
CA ARG A 206 0.24 -9.86 -18.32
C ARG A 206 0.65 -9.89 -19.78
N SER A 207 0.97 -8.76 -20.40
CA SER A 207 1.50 -8.74 -21.78
C SER A 207 2.77 -9.57 -21.92
N LEU A 208 3.68 -9.47 -20.95
CA LEU A 208 4.89 -10.28 -20.92
C LEU A 208 4.57 -11.78 -20.78
N ALA A 209 3.65 -12.15 -19.89
CA ALA A 209 3.24 -13.54 -19.68
C ALA A 209 2.51 -14.13 -20.90
N HIS A 210 1.60 -13.38 -21.51
CA HIS A 210 0.86 -13.75 -22.73
C HIS A 210 1.69 -13.60 -24.01
N GLN A 211 2.93 -13.12 -23.89
CA GLN A 211 3.82 -12.86 -25.01
C GLN A 211 3.27 -11.83 -26.01
N ASN A 212 2.34 -10.97 -25.59
CA ASN A 212 1.69 -9.93 -26.38
C ASN A 212 2.55 -8.66 -26.44
N PHE A 213 3.66 -8.74 -27.18
CA PHE A 213 4.61 -7.64 -27.33
C PHE A 213 5.42 -7.80 -28.62
N LYS A 214 6.10 -6.73 -29.04
CA LYS A 214 6.98 -6.74 -30.22
C LYS A 214 8.12 -7.75 -30.06
N LYS A 215 8.22 -8.73 -30.96
CA LYS A 215 9.39 -9.62 -31.05
C LYS A 215 10.51 -8.91 -31.79
N THR A 216 11.53 -8.48 -31.06
CA THR A 216 12.72 -7.81 -31.59
C THR A 216 13.87 -7.88 -30.59
N ASN A 217 15.06 -7.47 -31.03
CA ASN A 217 16.22 -7.36 -30.16
C ASN A 217 16.07 -6.16 -29.22
N ILE A 218 16.49 -6.33 -27.97
CA ILE A 218 16.53 -5.26 -26.96
C ILE A 218 17.90 -5.17 -26.29
N LEU A 219 18.30 -3.95 -25.91
CA LEU A 219 19.45 -3.69 -25.04
C LEU A 219 18.95 -2.96 -23.80
N MET A 220 19.34 -3.39 -22.60
CA MET A 220 18.91 -2.71 -21.37
C MET A 220 19.89 -2.90 -20.23
N GLY A 221 19.73 -2.16 -19.13
CA GLY A 221 20.62 -2.33 -17.98
C GLY A 221 20.30 -1.38 -16.84
N SER A 222 21.14 -1.44 -15.83
CA SER A 222 21.03 -0.65 -14.60
C SER A 222 22.40 -0.13 -14.16
N ASN A 223 22.38 0.90 -13.32
CA ASN A 223 23.55 1.46 -12.64
C ASN A 223 23.70 0.83 -11.25
N THR A 224 24.87 0.99 -10.61
CA THR A 224 25.11 0.33 -9.31
C THR A 224 24.31 0.95 -8.17
N GLU A 225 24.08 2.26 -8.17
CA GLU A 225 23.42 3.01 -7.09
C GLU A 225 22.17 3.76 -7.61
N GLU A 226 21.17 3.02 -8.09
CA GLU A 226 19.92 3.60 -8.61
C GLU A 226 19.09 4.34 -7.55
N GLY A 227 19.25 4.01 -6.26
CA GLY A 227 18.38 4.52 -5.19
C GLY A 227 18.78 5.88 -4.64
N TYR A 228 20.09 6.18 -4.58
CA TYR A 228 20.58 7.36 -3.86
C TYR A 228 20.01 8.69 -4.35
N TYR A 229 19.81 8.86 -5.66
CA TYR A 229 19.21 10.10 -6.19
C TYR A 229 17.85 10.36 -5.52
N PHE A 230 16.98 9.36 -5.46
CA PHE A 230 15.64 9.51 -4.91
C PHE A 230 15.66 9.66 -3.40
N ILE A 231 16.53 8.93 -2.69
CA ILE A 231 16.67 9.03 -1.24
C ILE A 231 17.15 10.42 -0.83
N LEU A 232 18.10 11.03 -1.55
CA LEU A 232 18.60 12.39 -1.31
C LEU A 232 17.50 13.46 -1.37
N TYR A 233 16.46 13.26 -2.18
CA TYR A 233 15.34 14.20 -2.31
C TYR A 233 14.14 13.84 -1.44
N TYR A 234 14.08 12.62 -0.92
CA TYR A 234 12.98 12.14 -0.06
C TYR A 234 13.32 12.23 1.43
N LEU A 235 14.47 11.68 1.85
CA LEU A 235 14.94 11.70 3.24
C LEU A 235 15.99 12.80 3.45
N THR A 236 15.62 14.05 3.20
CA THR A 236 16.56 15.18 3.12
C THR A 236 17.35 15.44 4.41
N GLU A 237 16.76 15.16 5.57
CA GLU A 237 17.44 15.33 6.87
C GLU A 237 18.47 14.23 7.12
N LEU A 238 18.17 13.01 6.69
CA LEU A 238 19.03 11.85 6.90
C LEU A 238 20.16 11.76 5.85
N PHE A 239 19.93 12.33 4.67
CA PHE A 239 20.86 12.33 3.54
C PHE A 239 21.18 13.77 3.08
N PRO A 240 21.96 14.54 3.87
CA PRO A 240 22.45 15.83 3.39
C PRO A 240 23.40 15.65 2.20
N LYS A 241 23.44 16.64 1.30
CA LYS A 241 24.32 16.65 0.11
C LYS A 241 25.77 17.00 0.48
N GLU A 242 26.34 16.26 1.42
CA GLU A 242 27.67 16.47 2.01
C GLU A 242 28.48 15.18 2.01
N GLU A 243 29.80 15.28 2.20
CA GLU A 243 30.65 14.10 2.39
C GLU A 243 30.49 13.49 3.79
N ASN A 244 30.95 12.25 3.98
CA ASN A 244 30.99 11.55 5.28
C ASN A 244 29.62 11.29 5.94
N VAL A 245 28.56 11.09 5.15
CA VAL A 245 27.24 10.66 5.67
C VAL A 245 27.28 9.19 6.08
N GLY A 246 26.85 8.88 7.30
CA GLY A 246 26.66 7.52 7.82
C GLY A 246 25.30 7.39 8.50
N ILE A 247 24.69 6.21 8.43
CA ILE A 247 23.34 5.96 8.93
C ILE A 247 23.40 4.99 10.10
N SER A 248 23.02 5.42 11.29
CA SER A 248 22.98 4.54 12.46
C SER A 248 21.98 3.39 12.27
N ARG A 249 22.10 2.33 13.07
CA ARG A 249 21.17 1.19 12.99
C ARG A 249 19.72 1.62 13.24
N GLU A 250 19.50 2.49 14.20
CA GLU A 250 18.18 3.05 14.53
C GLU A 250 17.60 3.85 13.36
N GLN A 251 18.41 4.76 12.80
CA GLN A 251 18.03 5.54 11.61
C GLN A 251 17.72 4.65 10.41
N TYR A 252 18.48 3.57 10.22
CA TYR A 252 18.22 2.58 9.18
C TYR A 252 16.85 1.90 9.35
N LEU A 253 16.52 1.43 10.56
CA LEU A 253 15.24 0.77 10.82
C LEU A 253 14.06 1.73 10.62
N GLN A 254 14.21 2.99 11.01
CA GLN A 254 13.23 4.03 10.77
C GLN A 254 13.08 4.33 9.27
N ALA A 255 14.19 4.51 8.55
CA ALA A 255 14.18 4.72 7.10
C ALA A 255 13.54 3.54 6.35
N VAL A 256 13.75 2.29 6.78
CA VAL A 256 13.07 1.13 6.17
C VAL A 256 11.55 1.26 6.27
N ARG A 257 11.01 1.76 7.40
CA ARG A 257 9.57 2.00 7.55
C ARG A 257 9.09 3.10 6.61
N GLU A 258 9.80 4.20 6.53
CA GLU A 258 9.43 5.37 5.70
C GLU A 258 9.53 5.11 4.20
N LEU A 259 10.53 4.31 3.77
CA LEU A 259 10.73 3.94 2.37
C LEU A 259 9.80 2.81 1.91
N ASN A 260 9.19 2.08 2.85
CA ASN A 260 8.27 0.96 2.56
C ASN A 260 6.96 1.10 3.39
N PRO A 261 6.19 2.17 3.19
CA PRO A 261 5.05 2.48 4.05
C PRO A 261 3.86 1.52 3.86
N TYR A 262 3.78 0.82 2.72
CA TYR A 262 2.62 0.01 2.33
C TYR A 262 2.71 -1.47 2.71
N VAL A 263 3.79 -1.90 3.34
CA VAL A 263 3.95 -3.30 3.79
C VAL A 263 3.58 -3.44 5.26
N ASN A 264 3.21 -4.66 5.69
CA ASN A 264 3.00 -4.95 7.11
C ASN A 264 4.33 -5.17 7.85
N ASP A 265 4.29 -5.30 9.18
CA ASP A 265 5.51 -5.45 9.99
C ASP A 265 6.31 -6.71 9.66
N VAL A 266 5.64 -7.82 9.37
CA VAL A 266 6.33 -9.08 9.01
C VAL A 266 7.14 -8.90 7.72
N ALA A 267 6.55 -8.26 6.72
CA ALA A 267 7.22 -7.92 5.48
C ALA A 267 8.34 -6.89 5.69
N ARG A 268 8.18 -5.91 6.59
CA ARG A 268 9.28 -5.00 6.98
C ARG A 268 10.46 -5.75 7.60
N GLN A 269 10.20 -6.69 8.52
CA GLN A 269 11.27 -7.49 9.13
C GLN A 269 12.01 -8.31 8.08
N ALA A 270 11.30 -8.85 7.07
CA ALA A 270 11.93 -9.52 5.94
C ALA A 270 12.84 -8.59 5.11
N ILE A 271 12.43 -7.34 4.88
CA ILE A 271 13.26 -6.33 4.18
C ILE A 271 14.51 -6.02 5.01
N VAL A 272 14.35 -5.75 6.31
CA VAL A 272 15.47 -5.54 7.23
C VAL A 272 16.45 -6.70 7.17
N PHE A 273 15.94 -7.93 7.18
CA PHE A 273 16.76 -9.13 7.12
C PHE A 273 17.54 -9.28 5.82
N GLU A 274 16.90 -9.05 4.67
CA GLU A 274 17.54 -9.21 3.36
C GLU A 274 18.65 -8.15 3.11
N TYR A 275 18.47 -6.93 3.61
CA TYR A 275 19.35 -5.79 3.33
C TYR A 275 20.35 -5.46 4.44
N THR A 276 20.30 -6.15 5.59
CA THR A 276 21.32 -5.99 6.64
C THR A 276 22.60 -6.76 6.28
N ASP A 277 23.76 -6.13 6.37
CA ASP A 277 25.02 -6.90 6.44
C ASP A 277 25.17 -7.50 7.83
N TRP A 278 24.82 -8.78 7.96
CA TRP A 278 24.87 -9.50 9.22
C TRP A 278 26.28 -9.73 9.79
N LEU A 279 27.35 -9.47 9.02
CA LEU A 279 28.70 -9.45 9.58
C LEU A 279 28.99 -8.17 10.36
N ASN A 280 28.35 -7.06 9.99
CA ASN A 280 28.57 -5.73 10.59
C ASN A 280 27.24 -4.94 10.63
N PRO A 281 26.24 -5.40 11.41
CA PRO A 281 24.87 -4.88 11.33
C PRO A 281 24.74 -3.41 11.75
N ASP A 282 25.65 -2.91 12.58
CA ASP A 282 25.64 -1.54 13.10
C ASP A 282 26.57 -0.58 12.32
N ASP A 283 27.25 -1.08 11.28
CA ASP A 283 28.16 -0.26 10.47
C ASP A 283 27.39 0.86 9.73
N PRO A 284 27.69 2.15 10.00
CA PRO A 284 26.90 3.24 9.45
C PRO A 284 26.97 3.37 7.92
N ILE A 285 28.08 2.94 7.31
CA ILE A 285 28.28 3.01 5.86
C ILE A 285 27.49 1.88 5.19
N ARG A 286 27.48 0.68 5.78
CA ARG A 286 26.72 -0.46 5.24
C ARG A 286 25.23 -0.25 5.36
N ASN A 287 24.75 0.29 6.47
CA ASN A 287 23.35 0.68 6.63
C ASN A 287 22.94 1.74 5.60
N ARG A 288 23.78 2.76 5.34
CA ARG A 288 23.54 3.74 4.27
C ARG A 288 23.42 3.08 2.90
N ASN A 289 24.38 2.22 2.55
CA ASN A 289 24.41 1.52 1.26
C ASN A 289 23.23 0.54 1.12
N ALA A 290 22.73 -0.03 2.22
CA ALA A 290 21.57 -0.91 2.21
C ALA A 290 20.29 -0.17 1.80
N LEU A 291 20.11 1.09 2.22
CA LEU A 291 18.98 1.93 1.82
C LEU A 291 18.99 2.21 0.31
N ASP A 292 20.15 2.54 -0.26
CA ASP A 292 20.28 2.65 -1.73
C ASP A 292 19.88 1.35 -2.43
N LYS A 293 20.39 0.22 -1.95
CA LYS A 293 20.13 -1.06 -2.61
C LYS A 293 18.67 -1.49 -2.54
N MET A 294 17.96 -1.28 -1.42
CA MET A 294 16.55 -1.65 -1.35
C MET A 294 15.68 -0.80 -2.29
N VAL A 295 15.94 0.51 -2.37
CA VAL A 295 15.23 1.42 -3.27
C VAL A 295 15.59 1.11 -4.73
N GLY A 296 16.88 1.01 -5.04
CA GLY A 296 17.38 0.73 -6.38
C GLY A 296 16.96 -0.63 -6.92
N ASP A 297 16.91 -1.66 -6.06
CA ASP A 297 16.45 -2.99 -6.46
C ASP A 297 14.95 -3.01 -6.73
N TYR A 298 14.14 -2.49 -5.81
CA TYR A 298 12.68 -2.53 -5.91
C TYR A 298 12.15 -1.68 -7.07
N HIS A 299 12.65 -0.44 -7.21
CA HIS A 299 12.11 0.50 -8.20
C HIS A 299 12.75 0.39 -9.59
N PHE A 300 13.96 -0.17 -9.72
CA PHE A 300 14.70 -0.14 -10.99
C PHE A 300 15.26 -1.51 -11.39
N THR A 301 16.30 -1.98 -10.71
CA THR A 301 17.13 -3.12 -11.16
C THR A 301 16.30 -4.38 -11.36
N CYS A 302 15.39 -4.69 -10.43
CA CYS A 302 14.61 -5.92 -10.54
C CYS A 302 13.51 -5.83 -11.61
N GLY A 303 12.89 -4.67 -11.81
CA GLY A 303 11.98 -4.44 -12.92
C GLY A 303 12.67 -4.64 -14.28
N VAL A 304 13.87 -4.06 -14.46
CA VAL A 304 14.72 -4.25 -15.63
C VAL A 304 15.03 -5.73 -15.84
N ASN A 305 15.49 -6.44 -14.80
CA ASN A 305 15.81 -7.86 -14.88
C ASN A 305 14.61 -8.73 -15.26
N GLU A 306 13.43 -8.47 -14.72
CA GLU A 306 12.22 -9.21 -15.06
C GLU A 306 11.84 -9.00 -16.52
N PHE A 307 11.85 -7.77 -17.01
CA PHE A 307 11.54 -7.50 -18.41
C PHE A 307 12.55 -8.18 -19.34
N ALA A 308 13.85 -8.09 -19.04
CA ALA A 308 14.91 -8.77 -19.79
C ALA A 308 14.70 -10.30 -19.83
N HIS A 309 14.43 -10.89 -18.67
CA HIS A 309 14.22 -12.32 -18.53
C HIS A 309 13.01 -12.79 -19.34
N ARG A 310 11.86 -12.13 -19.20
CA ARG A 310 10.63 -12.46 -19.95
C ARG A 310 10.80 -12.31 -21.46
N TYR A 311 11.55 -11.30 -21.90
CA TYR A 311 11.86 -11.15 -23.32
C TYR A 311 12.73 -12.30 -23.85
N ALA A 312 13.77 -12.68 -23.11
CA ALA A 312 14.69 -13.75 -23.47
C ALA A 312 14.01 -15.13 -23.50
N GLU A 313 13.03 -15.39 -22.63
CA GLU A 313 12.23 -16.63 -22.62
C GLU A 313 11.50 -16.89 -23.95
N THR A 314 11.28 -15.86 -24.76
CA THR A 314 10.58 -15.96 -26.06
C THR A 314 11.51 -16.05 -27.27
N GLY A 315 12.82 -16.25 -27.04
CA GLY A 315 13.83 -16.43 -28.09
C GLY A 315 14.31 -15.13 -28.75
N ASN A 316 13.93 -13.95 -28.22
CA ASN A 316 14.50 -12.68 -28.67
C ASN A 316 15.94 -12.53 -28.18
N ASN A 317 16.77 -11.82 -28.95
CA ASN A 317 18.10 -11.44 -28.46
C ASN A 317 17.99 -10.28 -27.47
N VAL A 318 18.47 -10.50 -26.25
CA VAL A 318 18.53 -9.50 -25.20
C VAL A 318 20.01 -9.24 -24.89
N TYR A 319 20.39 -7.98 -24.71
CA TYR A 319 21.73 -7.61 -24.24
C TYR A 319 21.59 -6.80 -22.96
N THR A 320 22.17 -7.29 -21.87
CA THR A 320 22.10 -6.57 -20.59
C THR A 320 23.43 -5.99 -20.15
N TYR A 321 23.42 -4.81 -19.54
CA TYR A 321 24.60 -4.21 -18.90
C TYR A 321 24.40 -3.93 -17.41
N TYR A 322 25.52 -3.83 -16.71
CA TYR A 322 25.59 -3.21 -15.39
C TYR A 322 26.65 -2.11 -15.42
N TYR A 323 26.22 -0.85 -15.31
CA TYR A 323 27.10 0.31 -15.42
C TYR A 323 27.68 0.65 -14.04
N LYS A 324 29.01 0.73 -13.98
CA LYS A 324 29.77 0.79 -12.71
C LYS A 324 30.83 1.89 -12.71
N HIS A 325 30.75 2.84 -13.65
CA HIS A 325 31.74 3.92 -13.75
C HIS A 325 31.22 5.21 -13.13
N ARG A 326 31.91 5.68 -12.10
CA ARG A 326 31.71 7.01 -11.54
C ARG A 326 32.67 7.98 -12.21
N SER A 327 32.16 9.07 -12.77
CA SER A 327 33.00 10.10 -13.39
C SER A 327 33.93 10.77 -12.37
N LYS A 328 35.17 11.08 -12.78
CA LYS A 328 36.13 11.77 -11.89
C LYS A 328 35.68 13.18 -11.48
N ASN A 329 34.92 13.83 -12.36
CA ASN A 329 34.33 15.17 -12.15
C ASN A 329 32.88 15.11 -11.65
N ASN A 330 32.40 13.96 -11.17
CA ASN A 330 31.05 13.83 -10.64
C ASN A 330 30.86 14.81 -9.45
N PRO A 331 29.89 15.74 -9.52
CA PRO A 331 29.73 16.81 -8.53
C PRO A 331 29.05 16.35 -7.24
N TRP A 332 28.48 15.14 -7.21
CA TRP A 332 27.79 14.60 -6.06
C TRP A 332 28.78 14.07 -5.02
N PRO A 333 28.39 13.95 -3.73
CA PRO A 333 29.26 13.35 -2.73
C PRO A 333 29.77 11.96 -3.13
N SER A 334 31.01 11.64 -2.76
CA SER A 334 31.71 10.43 -3.18
C SER A 334 30.96 9.12 -2.88
N TRP A 335 30.21 9.11 -1.78
CA TRP A 335 29.44 7.96 -1.33
C TRP A 335 28.22 7.63 -2.18
N THR A 336 27.78 8.55 -3.04
CA THR A 336 26.65 8.34 -3.96
C THR A 336 26.95 7.32 -5.05
N GLY A 337 28.22 6.93 -5.23
CA GLY A 337 28.60 5.86 -6.16
C GLY A 337 28.30 6.24 -7.60
N VAL A 338 27.62 5.33 -8.32
CA VAL A 338 27.18 5.51 -9.72
C VAL A 338 25.67 5.59 -9.75
N MET A 339 25.17 6.82 -9.76
CA MET A 339 23.74 7.08 -9.57
C MET A 339 22.91 6.79 -10.81
N HIS A 340 21.59 6.82 -10.63
CA HIS A 340 20.62 6.86 -11.72
C HIS A 340 21.02 7.90 -12.78
N ALA A 341 20.98 7.50 -14.06
CA ALA A 341 21.33 8.31 -15.24
C ALA A 341 22.83 8.68 -15.46
N ASP A 342 23.78 8.26 -14.60
CA ASP A 342 25.22 8.59 -14.77
C ASP A 342 25.83 8.10 -16.10
N GLU A 343 25.21 7.13 -16.78
CA GLU A 343 25.68 6.59 -18.04
C GLU A 343 25.33 7.46 -19.25
N ILE A 344 24.34 8.36 -19.12
CA ILE A 344 23.85 9.20 -20.22
C ILE A 344 24.99 10.04 -20.82
N ASN A 345 25.82 10.66 -19.98
CA ASN A 345 26.94 11.49 -20.42
C ASN A 345 27.87 10.71 -21.38
N TYR A 346 28.07 9.41 -21.13
CA TYR A 346 28.93 8.54 -21.93
C TYR A 346 28.24 8.04 -23.20
N VAL A 347 26.92 7.81 -23.16
CA VAL A 347 26.11 7.45 -24.33
C VAL A 347 26.04 8.59 -25.35
N PHE A 348 25.98 9.84 -24.90
CA PHE A 348 25.92 11.02 -25.79
C PHE A 348 27.28 11.57 -26.20
N GLY A 349 28.36 11.09 -25.57
CA GLY A 349 29.71 11.47 -25.94
C GLY A 349 30.24 12.72 -25.26
N GLU A 350 29.63 13.18 -24.16
CA GLU A 350 30.09 14.37 -23.43
C GLU A 350 31.59 14.32 -23.07
N PRO A 351 32.18 13.16 -22.69
CA PRO A 351 33.61 13.06 -22.46
C PRO A 351 34.51 13.49 -23.62
N LEU A 352 34.03 13.44 -24.87
CA LEU A 352 34.80 13.90 -26.04
C LEU A 352 34.78 15.42 -26.19
N ASN A 353 34.01 16.16 -25.38
CA ASN A 353 34.05 17.61 -25.35
C ASN A 353 35.28 18.11 -24.56
N PRO A 354 36.28 18.74 -25.21
CA PRO A 354 37.49 19.17 -24.53
C PRO A 354 37.25 20.20 -23.42
N GLY A 355 36.12 20.92 -23.44
CA GLY A 355 35.75 21.90 -22.42
C GLY A 355 35.21 21.31 -21.12
N LYS A 356 35.00 19.99 -21.03
CA LYS A 356 34.38 19.31 -19.87
C LYS A 356 35.38 18.56 -18.97
N ASN A 357 36.67 18.56 -19.32
CA ASN A 357 37.78 18.03 -18.51
C ASN A 357 37.64 16.56 -18.05
N TYR A 358 37.07 15.68 -18.89
CA TYR A 358 37.10 14.23 -18.65
C TYR A 358 38.50 13.64 -18.86
N SER A 359 38.81 12.53 -18.19
CA SER A 359 40.12 11.89 -18.35
C SER A 359 40.23 11.12 -19.66
N PRO A 360 41.46 10.90 -20.20
CA PRO A 360 41.64 10.18 -21.46
C PRO A 360 40.99 8.79 -21.48
N GLU A 361 40.97 8.11 -20.33
CA GLU A 361 40.34 6.80 -20.19
C GLU A 361 38.80 6.88 -20.24
N GLU A 362 38.20 7.96 -19.73
CA GLU A 362 36.75 8.23 -19.83
C GLU A 362 36.34 8.57 -21.26
N VAL A 363 37.20 9.26 -22.00
CA VAL A 363 36.99 9.52 -23.44
C VAL A 363 36.93 8.22 -24.22
N GLU A 364 37.88 7.30 -24.00
CA GLU A 364 37.91 6.01 -24.69
C GLU A 364 36.73 5.10 -24.27
N PHE A 365 36.36 5.15 -23.00
CA PHE A 365 35.19 4.44 -22.50
C PHE A 365 33.89 4.95 -23.14
N SER A 366 33.72 6.27 -23.27
CA SER A 366 32.56 6.85 -23.97
C SER A 366 32.51 6.45 -25.45
N LYS A 367 33.64 6.45 -26.17
CA LYS A 367 33.68 5.93 -27.55
C LYS A 367 33.22 4.48 -27.63
N THR A 368 33.63 3.65 -26.67
CA THR A 368 33.23 2.25 -26.59
C THR A 368 31.72 2.12 -26.37
N ILE A 369 31.14 2.89 -25.44
CA ILE A 369 29.69 2.90 -25.18
C ILE A 369 28.92 3.38 -26.42
N MET A 370 29.30 4.51 -27.01
CA MET A 370 28.66 5.03 -28.23
C MET A 370 28.68 3.99 -29.35
N ARG A 371 29.81 3.28 -29.52
CA ARG A 371 29.94 2.22 -30.51
C ARG A 371 28.98 1.06 -30.24
N TYR A 372 28.84 0.61 -28.99
CA TYR A 372 27.88 -0.45 -28.65
C TYR A 372 26.43 -0.05 -28.97
N TRP A 373 26.01 1.15 -28.54
CA TRP A 373 24.66 1.65 -28.79
C TRP A 373 24.39 1.81 -30.28
N ALA A 374 25.34 2.37 -31.03
CA ALA A 374 25.18 2.58 -32.46
C ALA A 374 25.27 1.28 -33.27
N ASN A 375 26.13 0.33 -32.89
CA ASN A 375 26.15 -1.00 -33.50
C ASN A 375 24.82 -1.72 -33.27
N PHE A 376 24.33 -1.72 -32.04
CA PHE A 376 23.02 -2.26 -31.73
C PHE A 376 21.94 -1.62 -32.60
N ALA A 377 21.89 -0.29 -32.70
CA ALA A 377 20.91 0.39 -33.54
C ALA A 377 21.05 0.09 -35.05
N ARG A 378 22.23 -0.34 -35.52
CA ARG A 378 22.45 -0.69 -36.94
C ARG A 378 22.11 -2.15 -37.24
N THR A 379 22.49 -3.07 -36.36
CA THR A 379 22.53 -4.53 -36.64
C THR A 379 21.68 -5.35 -35.68
N GLY A 380 21.26 -4.77 -34.56
CA GLY A 380 20.65 -5.48 -33.43
C GLY A 380 21.63 -6.22 -32.54
N ASN A 381 22.93 -6.04 -32.72
CA ASN A 381 23.97 -6.63 -31.87
C ASN A 381 24.99 -5.55 -31.50
N PRO A 382 25.21 -5.24 -30.21
CA PRO A 382 26.12 -4.19 -29.80
C PRO A 382 27.57 -4.48 -30.21
N SER A 383 27.95 -5.76 -30.30
CA SER A 383 29.32 -6.15 -30.64
C SER A 383 29.63 -6.09 -32.13
N GLN A 384 28.63 -6.01 -33.01
CA GLN A 384 28.83 -6.23 -34.44
C GLN A 384 28.51 -5.00 -35.27
N SER A 385 29.49 -4.55 -36.05
CA SER A 385 29.31 -3.49 -37.05
C SER A 385 28.58 -4.00 -38.30
N PRO A 386 28.04 -3.11 -39.15
CA PRO A 386 27.38 -3.51 -40.40
C PRO A 386 28.27 -4.31 -41.37
N ASN A 387 29.60 -4.15 -41.27
CA ASN A 387 30.57 -4.84 -42.13
C ASN A 387 31.01 -6.18 -41.54
N GLY A 388 30.46 -6.58 -40.38
CA GLY A 388 30.82 -7.82 -39.68
C GLY A 388 32.03 -7.70 -38.76
N GLU A 389 32.62 -6.51 -38.61
CA GLU A 389 33.70 -6.28 -37.65
C GLU A 389 33.15 -6.36 -36.21
N LEU A 390 33.88 -7.04 -35.34
CA LEU A 390 33.52 -7.19 -33.93
C LEU A 390 34.26 -6.18 -33.07
N THR A 391 33.59 -5.70 -32.02
CA THR A 391 34.22 -4.93 -30.94
C THR A 391 35.29 -5.78 -30.24
N LYS A 392 36.30 -5.12 -29.65
CA LYS A 392 37.40 -5.78 -28.94
C LYS A 392 36.90 -6.72 -27.83
N VAL A 393 35.85 -6.29 -27.13
CA VAL A 393 35.17 -7.06 -26.11
C VAL A 393 33.84 -7.51 -26.70
N HIS A 394 33.58 -8.82 -26.63
CA HIS A 394 32.29 -9.37 -27.01
C HIS A 394 31.27 -9.16 -25.89
N TRP A 395 30.13 -8.58 -26.24
CA TRP A 395 28.96 -8.48 -25.38
C TRP A 395 28.05 -9.70 -25.62
N PRO A 396 27.96 -10.63 -24.66
CA PRO A 396 27.16 -11.84 -24.82
C PRO A 396 25.66 -11.52 -24.83
N VAL A 397 24.90 -12.40 -25.49
CA VAL A 397 23.43 -12.39 -25.41
C VAL A 397 23.02 -12.82 -24.00
N HIS A 398 22.13 -12.07 -23.37
CA HIS A 398 21.42 -12.44 -22.16
C HIS A 398 20.41 -13.53 -22.48
N THR A 399 20.73 -14.77 -22.13
CA THR A 399 19.84 -15.91 -22.33
C THR A 399 18.91 -16.10 -21.13
N ALA A 400 17.76 -16.76 -21.32
CA ALA A 400 16.80 -17.00 -20.25
C ALA A 400 17.42 -17.75 -19.04
N PHE A 401 18.37 -18.65 -19.32
CA PHE A 401 19.05 -19.48 -18.31
C PHE A 401 20.35 -18.85 -17.82
N GLY A 402 21.21 -18.38 -18.73
CA GLY A 402 22.53 -17.84 -18.41
C GLY A 402 22.47 -16.44 -17.81
N ARG A 403 21.46 -15.64 -18.16
CA ARG A 403 21.22 -14.28 -17.64
C ARG A 403 22.48 -13.41 -17.65
N GLU A 404 23.23 -13.50 -18.74
CA GLU A 404 24.50 -12.81 -18.95
C GLU A 404 24.30 -11.30 -18.97
N TYR A 405 25.20 -10.56 -18.32
CA TYR A 405 25.30 -9.11 -18.43
C TYR A 405 26.75 -8.66 -18.59
N LEU A 406 26.96 -7.56 -19.30
CA LEU A 406 28.28 -6.94 -19.45
C LEU A 406 28.48 -5.86 -18.39
N SER A 407 29.57 -5.94 -17.63
CA SER A 407 29.98 -4.83 -16.76
C SER A 407 30.61 -3.72 -17.59
N LEU A 408 30.08 -2.50 -17.47
CA LEU A 408 30.60 -1.31 -18.16
C LEU A 408 31.35 -0.43 -17.15
N SER A 409 32.67 -0.36 -17.28
CA SER A 409 33.52 0.55 -16.50
C SER A 409 34.83 0.86 -17.21
N VAL A 410 35.50 1.98 -16.89
CA VAL A 410 36.77 2.35 -17.54
C VAL A 410 37.86 1.25 -17.44
N ASN A 411 37.99 0.58 -16.29
CA ASN A 411 39.09 -0.38 -16.03
C ASN A 411 38.66 -1.86 -16.07
N SER A 412 37.37 -2.15 -16.13
CA SER A 412 36.82 -3.52 -16.15
C SER A 412 35.70 -3.73 -17.16
N SER A 413 35.63 -2.85 -18.18
CA SER A 413 34.79 -3.06 -19.37
C SER A 413 35.14 -4.39 -20.01
N GLY A 414 34.17 -5.30 -20.00
CA GLY A 414 34.34 -6.65 -20.57
C GLY A 414 34.24 -7.79 -19.59
N THR A 415 34.06 -7.52 -18.29
CA THR A 415 33.72 -8.58 -17.34
C THR A 415 32.27 -9.01 -17.57
N VAL A 416 32.06 -10.27 -17.96
CA VAL A 416 30.73 -10.88 -18.07
C VAL A 416 30.31 -11.40 -16.70
N GLY A 417 29.17 -10.94 -16.21
CA GLY A 417 28.51 -11.48 -15.03
C GLY A 417 27.24 -12.25 -15.41
N HIS A 418 26.65 -12.92 -14.41
CA HIS A 418 25.42 -13.70 -14.57
C HIS A 418 24.44 -13.35 -13.46
N GLY A 419 23.15 -13.25 -13.80
CA GLY A 419 22.08 -13.08 -12.80
C GLY A 419 22.27 -11.85 -11.92
N LEU A 420 22.35 -10.66 -12.55
CA LEU A 420 22.51 -9.38 -11.85
C LEU A 420 21.57 -9.29 -10.65
N ARG A 421 22.12 -9.28 -9.42
CA ARG A 421 21.34 -9.17 -8.16
C ARG A 421 20.15 -10.14 -8.05
N VAL A 422 20.27 -11.33 -8.64
CA VAL A 422 19.16 -12.30 -8.74
C VAL A 422 18.56 -12.71 -7.39
N LYS A 423 19.36 -12.76 -6.32
CA LYS A 423 18.88 -13.05 -4.96
C LYS A 423 17.89 -11.99 -4.48
N GLN A 424 18.29 -10.72 -4.55
CA GLN A 424 17.46 -9.58 -4.14
C GLN A 424 16.23 -9.43 -5.03
N CYS A 425 16.35 -9.70 -6.34
CA CYS A 425 15.20 -9.67 -7.21
C CYS A 425 14.23 -10.83 -6.97
N ALA A 426 14.72 -12.03 -6.63
CA ALA A 426 13.87 -13.11 -6.18
C ALA A 426 13.16 -12.78 -4.86
N PHE A 427 13.83 -12.06 -3.96
CA PHE A 427 13.21 -11.54 -2.74
C PHE A 427 12.01 -10.64 -3.08
N TRP A 428 12.20 -9.59 -3.89
CA TRP A 428 11.13 -8.64 -4.23
C TRP A 428 10.02 -9.22 -5.11
N GLN A 429 10.35 -10.10 -6.05
CA GLN A 429 9.39 -10.58 -7.07
C GLN A 429 8.72 -11.91 -6.72
N LYS A 430 9.27 -12.66 -5.76
CA LYS A 430 8.74 -13.99 -5.37
C LYS A 430 8.47 -14.08 -3.88
N TYR A 431 9.48 -13.90 -3.04
CA TYR A 431 9.37 -14.15 -1.61
C TYR A 431 8.44 -13.14 -0.92
N LEU A 432 8.73 -11.84 -1.06
CA LEU A 432 8.01 -10.79 -0.36
C LEU A 432 6.51 -10.73 -0.76
N PRO A 433 6.13 -10.83 -2.05
CA PRO A 433 4.71 -10.87 -2.42
C PRO A 433 3.97 -12.08 -1.82
N GLN A 434 4.61 -13.25 -1.77
CA GLN A 434 4.02 -14.44 -1.14
C GLN A 434 3.90 -14.29 0.37
N LEU A 435 4.91 -13.71 1.02
CA LEU A 435 4.91 -13.43 2.45
C LEU A 435 3.80 -12.44 2.79
N ILE A 436 3.67 -11.33 2.04
CA ILE A 436 2.59 -10.36 2.21
C ILE A 436 1.25 -11.09 2.03
N ALA A 437 1.07 -11.84 0.95
CA ALA A 437 -0.16 -12.60 0.73
C ALA A 437 -0.47 -13.60 1.86
N ALA A 438 0.54 -14.21 2.49
CA ALA A 438 0.35 -15.14 3.62
C ALA A 438 0.06 -14.42 4.95
N THR A 439 0.50 -13.18 5.11
CA THR A 439 0.41 -12.41 6.38
C THR A 439 -0.65 -11.32 6.34
N THR A 440 -1.21 -11.03 5.16
CA THR A 440 -2.46 -10.28 4.97
C THR A 440 -3.67 -11.20 4.80
N ARG A 441 -3.45 -12.52 4.73
CA ARG A 441 -4.50 -13.53 4.77
C ARG A 441 -5.25 -13.41 6.09
N ASN A 442 -6.50 -13.03 5.97
CA ASN A 442 -7.46 -13.14 7.05
C ASN A 442 -7.93 -14.61 7.08
N PRO A 443 -7.81 -15.35 8.20
CA PRO A 443 -8.30 -16.72 8.33
C PRO A 443 -9.76 -16.89 7.88
N ILE A 444 -10.56 -15.84 8.03
CA ILE A 444 -11.96 -15.78 7.58
C ILE A 444 -12.06 -15.86 6.05
N SER A 445 -11.13 -15.25 5.32
CA SER A 445 -11.14 -15.26 3.83
C SER A 445 -10.77 -16.63 3.26
N ASP A 446 -9.83 -17.34 3.87
CA ASP A 446 -9.45 -18.70 3.47
C ASP A 446 -10.54 -19.73 3.81
N LEU A 447 -11.22 -19.56 4.95
CA LEU A 447 -12.39 -20.37 5.32
C LEU A 447 -13.53 -20.17 4.30
N VAL A 448 -13.80 -18.93 3.90
CA VAL A 448 -14.81 -18.59 2.87
C VAL A 448 -14.40 -19.14 1.50
N ALA A 449 -13.14 -19.03 1.10
CA ALA A 449 -12.64 -19.56 -0.18
C ALA A 449 -12.74 -21.10 -0.25
N SER A 450 -12.32 -21.80 0.82
CA SER A 450 -12.44 -23.25 0.98
C SER A 450 -13.90 -23.72 0.95
N LEU A 451 -14.82 -22.97 1.56
CA LEU A 451 -16.27 -23.23 1.52
C LEU A 451 -16.84 -23.08 0.11
N LEU A 452 -16.42 -22.05 -0.63
CA LEU A 452 -16.88 -21.78 -1.99
C LEU A 452 -16.37 -22.82 -3.00
N GLU A 453 -15.10 -23.24 -2.90
CA GLU A 453 -14.54 -24.32 -3.74
C GLU A 453 -15.27 -25.65 -3.54
N ARG A 454 -15.55 -26.01 -2.27
CA ARG A 454 -16.26 -27.26 -1.94
C ARG A 454 -17.72 -27.23 -2.37
N ALA A 455 -18.40 -26.09 -2.23
CA ALA A 455 -19.75 -25.90 -2.74
C ALA A 455 -19.80 -26.00 -4.27
N SER A 456 -18.81 -25.44 -4.97
CA SER A 456 -18.68 -25.54 -6.43
C SER A 456 -18.49 -27.01 -6.88
N ALA A 457 -17.59 -27.75 -6.23
CA ALA A 457 -17.34 -29.16 -6.53
C ALA A 457 -18.59 -30.04 -6.31
N TYR A 458 -19.32 -29.81 -5.21
CA TYR A 458 -20.55 -30.56 -4.90
C TYR A 458 -21.68 -30.27 -5.91
N LEU A 459 -21.84 -29.02 -6.34
CA LEU A 459 -22.83 -28.64 -7.35
C LEU A 459 -22.54 -29.26 -8.73
N LYS A 460 -21.25 -29.42 -9.06
CA LYS A 460 -20.77 -30.09 -10.28
C LYS A 460 -21.10 -31.59 -10.28
N GLU A 461 -20.96 -32.26 -9.13
CA GLU A 461 -21.34 -33.67 -8.98
C GLU A 461 -22.85 -33.92 -9.07
N GLN A 462 -23.68 -32.92 -8.77
CA GLN A 462 -25.15 -33.03 -8.80
C GLN A 462 -25.79 -32.69 -10.16
N GLY A 463 -24.97 -32.40 -11.18
CA GLY A 463 -25.39 -32.28 -12.59
C GLY A 463 -26.15 -31.00 -12.97
N LEU A 464 -25.84 -29.87 -12.31
CA LEU A 464 -26.39 -28.54 -12.67
C LEU A 464 -25.64 -27.90 -13.86
N ASP A 465 -26.23 -26.86 -14.46
CA ASP A 465 -25.85 -26.28 -15.77
C ASP A 465 -24.50 -25.50 -15.76
N PRO A 466 -23.62 -25.65 -16.79
CA PRO A 466 -22.35 -24.93 -17.02
C PRO A 466 -22.26 -23.48 -16.57
N PHE A 467 -23.32 -22.72 -16.82
CA PHE A 467 -23.31 -21.27 -16.65
C PHE A 467 -23.34 -20.80 -15.19
N ILE A 468 -23.75 -21.66 -14.24
CA ILE A 468 -23.95 -21.27 -12.83
C ILE A 468 -22.63 -21.30 -12.04
N TYR A 469 -21.71 -22.19 -12.37
CA TYR A 469 -20.42 -22.31 -11.67
C TYR A 469 -19.32 -21.41 -12.25
N ASP A 470 -19.32 -21.12 -13.56
CA ASP A 470 -18.36 -20.17 -14.16
C ASP A 470 -18.47 -18.75 -13.55
N LYS A 471 -19.67 -18.35 -13.10
CA LYS A 471 -19.88 -17.10 -12.34
C LYS A 471 -19.41 -17.18 -10.88
N PHE A 472 -19.39 -18.38 -10.30
CA PHE A 472 -18.88 -18.61 -8.94
C PHE A 472 -17.34 -18.59 -8.93
N GLU A 473 -16.68 -19.13 -9.96
CA GLU A 473 -15.22 -19.03 -10.15
C GLU A 473 -14.76 -17.62 -10.57
N ALA A 474 -15.57 -16.84 -11.29
CA ALA A 474 -15.20 -15.48 -11.72
C ALA A 474 -15.03 -14.47 -10.55
N GLY A 475 -15.70 -14.69 -9.40
CA GLY A 475 -15.49 -13.89 -8.18
C GLY A 475 -14.12 -14.13 -7.51
N TYR A 476 -13.42 -15.19 -7.90
CA TYR A 476 -12.13 -15.63 -7.38
C TYR A 476 -10.94 -14.89 -8.04
N ALA A 477 -11.16 -14.19 -9.16
CA ALA A 477 -10.08 -13.64 -10.00
C ALA A 477 -9.70 -12.17 -9.69
N LEU A 478 -10.30 -11.54 -8.67
CA LEU A 478 -9.90 -10.22 -8.19
C LEU A 478 -8.86 -10.36 -7.07
N PRO A 479 -7.65 -9.79 -7.21
CA PRO A 479 -6.72 -9.71 -6.10
C PRO A 479 -7.36 -8.92 -4.96
N VAL A 480 -7.51 -9.55 -3.79
CA VAL A 480 -8.02 -8.95 -2.54
C VAL A 480 -7.15 -7.83 -1.90
N PRO A 481 -5.91 -7.47 -2.32
CA PRO A 481 -5.18 -6.38 -1.66
C PRO A 481 -5.83 -4.98 -1.75
N SER A 482 -6.80 -4.75 -2.65
CA SER A 482 -7.33 -3.41 -2.93
C SER A 482 -8.57 -2.99 -2.12
N LEU A 483 -9.03 -3.78 -1.14
CA LEU A 483 -10.29 -3.48 -0.42
C LEU A 483 -10.15 -3.10 1.06
N PHE A 484 -8.94 -3.04 1.61
CA PHE A 484 -8.73 -2.64 3.01
C PHE A 484 -7.79 -1.45 3.15
N ASN A 485 -8.21 -0.31 2.59
CA ASN A 485 -7.81 1.01 3.05
C ASN A 485 -9.06 1.89 3.11
N VAL A 486 -9.85 1.69 4.16
CA VAL A 486 -10.87 2.68 4.56
C VAL A 486 -10.24 3.52 5.66
N ASN A 487 -9.67 4.66 5.27
CA ASN A 487 -9.47 5.77 6.19
C ASN A 487 -10.86 6.30 6.57
N LEU A 488 -11.22 6.20 7.84
CA LEU A 488 -12.35 6.91 8.40
C LEU A 488 -11.91 8.36 8.62
N ASP A 489 -12.28 9.24 7.69
CA ASP A 489 -12.20 10.69 7.89
C ASP A 489 -13.48 11.14 8.62
N VAL A 490 -13.32 11.65 9.84
CA VAL A 490 -14.40 12.17 10.69
C VAL A 490 -14.31 13.69 10.68
N SER A 491 -14.71 14.34 9.59
CA SER A 491 -14.63 15.80 9.49
C SER A 491 -15.80 16.49 8.81
N ASP A 492 -16.96 15.85 8.62
CA ASP A 492 -18.18 16.56 8.21
C ASP A 492 -19.49 15.95 8.74
N VAL A 493 -19.95 16.45 9.89
CA VAL A 493 -21.37 16.41 10.26
C VAL A 493 -21.83 17.85 10.49
N ARG A 494 -22.57 18.41 9.52
CA ARG A 494 -23.32 19.66 9.69
C ARG A 494 -24.79 19.36 9.96
N LEU A 495 -25.30 19.85 11.10
CA LEU A 495 -26.71 19.84 11.47
C LEU A 495 -27.43 21.07 10.90
N PHE A 496 -28.59 20.88 10.26
CA PHE A 496 -29.52 21.97 9.93
C PHE A 496 -30.97 21.64 10.38
N GLY A 497 -31.56 22.57 11.14
CA GLY A 497 -33.01 22.92 11.08
C GLY A 497 -34.01 22.12 11.93
N LEU A 498 -34.13 22.44 13.21
CA LEU A 498 -35.26 22.03 14.07
C LEU A 498 -36.49 22.93 13.83
N SER A 499 -37.62 22.36 13.44
CA SER A 499 -38.92 23.03 13.63
C SER A 499 -40.01 22.00 13.96
N ASN A 500 -40.69 22.23 15.09
CA ASN A 500 -41.79 21.47 15.69
C ASN A 500 -41.41 20.39 16.73
N ILE A 501 -41.05 20.86 17.93
CA ILE A 501 -41.11 20.09 19.17
C ILE A 501 -42.42 20.44 19.88
N VAL A 502 -43.27 19.45 20.17
CA VAL A 502 -44.46 19.63 21.02
C VAL A 502 -44.13 19.20 22.45
N ILE A 503 -44.29 20.13 23.41
CA ILE A 503 -44.03 19.89 24.83
C ILE A 503 -45.30 19.29 25.46
N ASN A 504 -45.23 18.03 25.90
CA ASN A 504 -46.38 17.31 26.43
C ASN A 504 -46.57 17.50 27.93
N ARG A 505 -45.50 17.81 28.69
CA ARG A 505 -45.62 18.13 30.12
C ARG A 505 -44.45 18.98 30.62
N LEU A 506 -44.76 19.91 31.52
CA LEU A 506 -43.79 20.73 32.23
C LEU A 506 -43.99 20.52 33.74
N SER A 507 -42.95 20.10 34.45
CA SER A 507 -42.98 19.97 35.91
C SER A 507 -41.70 20.48 36.54
N TYR A 508 -41.85 21.29 37.59
CA TYR A 508 -40.76 21.90 38.35
C TYR A 508 -40.66 21.27 39.74
N GLY A 509 -39.54 20.64 40.04
CA GLY A 509 -39.26 20.02 41.33
C GLY A 509 -38.58 21.01 42.29
N ILE A 510 -39.29 21.46 43.31
CA ILE A 510 -38.81 22.52 44.24
C ILE A 510 -37.57 22.09 45.06
N LEU A 511 -37.40 20.79 45.34
CA LEU A 511 -36.27 20.27 46.14
C LEU A 511 -35.01 19.97 45.32
N SER A 512 -35.14 19.75 44.01
CA SER A 512 -34.00 19.47 43.12
C SER A 512 -33.63 20.65 42.23
N GLN A 513 -34.37 21.77 42.33
CA GLN A 513 -34.32 22.93 41.43
C GLN A 513 -34.18 22.57 39.93
N ARG A 514 -34.78 21.45 39.51
CA ARG A 514 -34.75 20.99 38.12
C ARG A 514 -36.11 21.22 37.47
N LEU A 515 -36.10 21.87 36.31
CA LEU A 515 -37.18 21.84 35.34
C LEU A 515 -37.04 20.57 34.49
N THR A 516 -38.11 19.80 34.34
CA THR A 516 -38.12 18.60 33.48
C THR A 516 -39.10 18.81 32.33
N PHE A 517 -38.65 18.51 31.10
CA PHE A 517 -39.43 18.62 29.86
C PHE A 517 -39.66 17.23 29.26
N ASP A 518 -40.86 17.01 28.75
CA ASP A 518 -41.25 15.79 28.03
C ASP A 518 -41.66 16.16 26.60
N PHE A 519 -40.98 15.60 25.58
CA PHE A 519 -41.23 15.88 24.16
C PHE A 519 -41.55 14.60 23.38
N SER A 520 -42.29 14.72 22.27
CA SER A 520 -42.46 13.63 21.30
C SER A 520 -42.11 14.09 19.89
N ILE A 521 -41.31 13.29 19.18
CA ILE A 521 -40.93 13.50 17.77
C ILE A 521 -41.73 12.48 16.92
N PRO A 522 -42.63 12.91 16.00
CA PRO A 522 -43.25 11.99 15.06
C PRO A 522 -42.34 11.79 13.84
N GLU A 523 -41.96 10.53 13.59
CA GLU A 523 -41.28 9.98 12.39
C GLU A 523 -40.05 10.73 11.81
N ILE A 524 -38.89 10.06 11.87
CA ILE A 524 -37.73 10.37 11.01
C ILE A 524 -37.68 9.31 9.91
N VAL A 525 -37.95 9.70 8.67
CA VAL A 525 -37.66 8.93 7.46
C VAL A 525 -36.21 9.23 7.05
N PHE A 526 -35.37 8.20 7.03
CA PHE A 526 -34.07 8.27 6.34
C PHE A 526 -34.24 7.69 4.93
N GLU A 527 -34.01 8.52 3.92
CA GLU A 527 -33.76 8.07 2.55
C GLU A 527 -32.24 8.20 2.34
N LEU A 528 -31.54 7.05 2.30
CA LEU A 528 -30.12 6.97 1.95
C LEU A 528 -30.03 6.16 0.66
N GLY A 529 -29.75 6.88 -0.43
CA GLY A 529 -29.43 6.32 -1.74
C GLY A 529 -28.04 5.71 -1.78
N ASP A 530 -28.00 4.49 -2.33
CA ASP A 530 -26.92 3.81 -3.05
C ASP A 530 -25.47 3.90 -2.53
N LEU A 531 -25.16 2.95 -1.63
CA LEU A 531 -23.82 2.34 -1.51
C LEU A 531 -23.98 0.85 -1.86
N ASN A 532 -23.80 0.52 -3.14
CA ASN A 532 -23.77 -0.84 -3.66
C ASN A 532 -22.31 -1.29 -3.84
N LEU A 533 -21.87 -2.25 -3.03
CA LEU A 533 -20.74 -3.10 -3.35
C LEU A 533 -21.21 -4.57 -3.32
N ASP A 534 -21.45 -5.08 -4.53
CA ASP A 534 -21.72 -6.45 -4.98
C ASP A 534 -22.50 -7.45 -4.11
N VAL A 535 -23.83 -7.26 -4.11
CA VAL A 535 -24.83 -8.35 -4.25
C VAL A 535 -25.53 -8.22 -5.61
N VAL A 536 -24.75 -8.02 -6.69
CA VAL A 536 -25.31 -7.80 -8.04
C VAL A 536 -25.33 -9.09 -8.87
N VAL A 537 -24.53 -10.11 -8.52
CA VAL A 537 -24.46 -11.36 -9.32
C VAL A 537 -25.68 -12.29 -9.10
N LEU A 538 -26.40 -12.18 -7.98
CA LEU A 538 -27.62 -12.97 -7.71
C LEU A 538 -28.93 -12.18 -7.85
N SER A 539 -28.91 -10.85 -7.83
CA SER A 539 -30.13 -10.04 -8.00
C SER A 539 -30.55 -9.91 -9.47
N HIS A 540 -29.62 -9.96 -10.41
CA HIS A 540 -29.92 -9.84 -11.85
C HIS A 540 -30.41 -11.12 -12.53
N LEU A 541 -30.37 -12.28 -11.86
CA LEU A 541 -31.01 -13.52 -12.34
C LEU A 541 -32.47 -13.66 -11.89
N MET A 542 -32.98 -12.75 -11.06
CA MET A 542 -34.20 -12.98 -10.27
C MET A 542 -35.22 -11.83 -10.38
N GLN A 543 -35.12 -10.95 -11.38
CA GLN A 543 -36.19 -10.01 -11.71
C GLN A 543 -37.23 -10.65 -12.65
N GLY A 544 -37.89 -11.70 -12.15
CA GLY A 544 -39.18 -12.17 -12.66
C GLY A 544 -40.28 -11.66 -11.75
N LYS A 545 -41.18 -10.81 -12.27
CA LYS A 545 -42.32 -10.27 -11.53
C LYS A 545 -43.18 -11.41 -10.95
N ALA A 546 -43.22 -11.55 -9.63
CA ALA A 546 -44.27 -12.31 -8.94
C ALA A 546 -44.77 -11.54 -7.71
N ASN A 547 -46.09 -11.41 -7.67
CA ASN A 547 -46.85 -10.53 -6.78
C ASN A 547 -46.56 -10.72 -5.29
N GLY A 548 -46.59 -9.59 -4.57
CA GLY A 548 -46.31 -9.44 -3.15
C GLY A 548 -46.82 -10.54 -2.24
N LYS A 549 -45.87 -11.25 -1.58
CA LYS A 549 -45.80 -11.54 -0.14
C LYS A 549 -44.67 -12.54 0.14
N LYS A 550 -43.89 -12.26 1.20
CA LYS A 550 -42.85 -13.08 1.87
C LYS A 550 -41.39 -12.91 1.40
N THR A 551 -40.78 -11.82 1.83
CA THR A 551 -39.32 -11.66 1.99
C THR A 551 -38.84 -11.86 3.44
N SER A 552 -39.72 -12.17 4.41
CA SER A 552 -39.31 -12.30 5.83
C SER A 552 -38.84 -13.70 6.25
N LYS A 553 -39.29 -14.78 5.59
CA LYS A 553 -38.95 -16.15 6.01
C LYS A 553 -37.50 -16.53 5.70
N MET A 554 -36.88 -16.00 4.64
CA MET A 554 -35.54 -16.40 4.20
C MET A 554 -34.40 -15.75 5.00
N LYS A 555 -34.58 -14.50 5.47
CA LYS A 555 -33.67 -13.86 6.44
C LYS A 555 -33.62 -14.64 7.76
N SER A 556 -34.74 -15.26 8.16
CA SER A 556 -34.80 -16.08 9.37
C SER A 556 -34.00 -17.38 9.28
N TRP A 557 -33.94 -18.05 8.12
CA TRP A 557 -33.19 -19.31 7.94
C TRP A 557 -31.67 -19.12 7.91
N ILE A 558 -31.22 -18.00 7.36
CA ILE A 558 -29.81 -17.62 7.28
C ILE A 558 -29.26 -17.24 8.67
N ILE A 559 -30.06 -16.52 9.47
CA ILE A 559 -29.75 -16.21 10.86
C ILE A 559 -29.80 -17.50 11.71
N LEU A 560 -30.73 -18.43 11.44
CA LEU A 560 -30.80 -19.73 12.11
C LEU A 560 -29.53 -20.57 11.88
N ALA A 561 -29.02 -20.63 10.65
CA ALA A 561 -27.84 -21.42 10.32
C ALA A 561 -26.55 -20.87 10.96
N ALA A 562 -26.41 -19.55 11.07
CA ALA A 562 -25.29 -18.90 11.75
C ALA A 562 -25.33 -19.11 13.28
N ILE A 563 -26.52 -19.13 13.88
CA ILE A 563 -26.71 -19.35 15.32
C ILE A 563 -26.54 -20.84 15.69
N VAL A 564 -26.96 -21.76 14.82
CA VAL A 564 -26.79 -23.22 15.00
C VAL A 564 -25.31 -23.63 15.02
N GLY A 565 -24.45 -22.95 14.26
CA GLY A 565 -23.01 -23.23 14.25
C GLY A 565 -22.23 -22.81 15.48
N LEU A 566 -22.72 -21.83 16.23
CA LEU A 566 -22.14 -21.48 17.53
C LEU A 566 -22.66 -22.36 18.67
N SER A 567 -23.80 -23.02 18.49
CA SER A 567 -24.49 -23.77 19.55
C SER A 567 -24.00 -25.20 19.82
N GLN A 568 -23.08 -25.76 19.00
CA GLN A 568 -22.56 -27.13 19.20
C GLN A 568 -21.17 -27.20 19.84
N ALA A 569 -20.54 -26.05 20.14
CA ALA A 569 -19.31 -26.03 20.94
C ALA A 569 -19.52 -26.56 22.38
N ARG A 570 -20.76 -26.59 22.90
CA ARG A 570 -21.17 -27.35 24.09
C ARG A 570 -22.61 -27.90 23.98
N PRO A 571 -22.82 -29.24 23.99
CA PRO A 571 -24.11 -29.89 23.67
C PRO A 571 -25.28 -29.57 24.60
N GLU A 572 -25.00 -29.08 25.81
CA GLU A 572 -25.98 -28.83 26.87
C GLU A 572 -26.89 -27.61 26.63
N PHE A 573 -26.53 -26.74 25.69
CA PHE A 573 -27.29 -25.52 25.35
C PHE A 573 -28.17 -25.64 24.09
N SER A 574 -28.05 -26.77 23.37
CA SER A 574 -28.71 -27.05 22.09
C SER A 574 -30.24 -27.09 22.19
N ASN A 575 -30.80 -27.70 23.23
CA ASN A 575 -32.24 -28.00 23.25
C ASN A 575 -33.14 -26.77 23.50
N THR A 576 -32.62 -25.73 24.15
CA THR A 576 -33.39 -24.51 24.48
C THR A 576 -33.33 -23.47 23.35
N ILE A 577 -32.22 -23.40 22.61
CA ILE A 577 -32.07 -22.51 21.45
C ILE A 577 -32.85 -23.06 20.23
N LEU A 578 -32.87 -24.38 20.07
CA LEU A 578 -33.50 -25.06 18.93
C LEU A 578 -35.02 -25.26 19.07
N ASP A 579 -35.62 -25.01 20.24
CA ASP A 579 -37.07 -25.05 20.38
C ASP A 579 -37.69 -23.80 19.72
N PRO A 580 -38.46 -23.95 18.62
CA PRO A 580 -39.12 -22.83 17.97
C PRO A 580 -40.18 -22.16 18.87
N ASN A 581 -40.55 -22.76 20.00
CA ASN A 581 -41.52 -22.24 20.98
C ASN A 581 -40.86 -21.60 22.22
N ALA A 582 -39.53 -21.63 22.36
CA ALA A 582 -38.85 -20.95 23.47
C ALA A 582 -38.99 -19.42 23.35
N ASP A 583 -39.30 -18.76 24.47
CA ASP A 583 -39.47 -17.30 24.49
C ASP A 583 -38.14 -16.54 24.34
N SER A 584 -38.22 -15.23 24.06
CA SER A 584 -37.03 -14.39 23.90
C SER A 584 -36.14 -14.35 25.15
N GLN A 585 -36.73 -14.54 26.33
CA GLN A 585 -36.05 -14.49 27.62
C GLN A 585 -35.14 -15.71 27.83
N SER A 586 -35.58 -16.87 27.34
CA SER A 586 -34.85 -18.14 27.35
C SER A 586 -33.63 -18.11 26.44
N ARG A 587 -33.73 -17.43 25.29
CA ARG A 587 -32.64 -17.30 24.31
C ARG A 587 -31.60 -16.26 24.70
N ASP A 588 -32.04 -15.14 25.28
CA ASP A 588 -31.13 -14.10 25.81
C ASP A 588 -30.25 -14.65 26.95
N SER A 589 -30.80 -15.52 27.81
CA SER A 589 -30.07 -16.17 28.90
C SER A 589 -28.92 -17.09 28.43
N VAL A 590 -29.07 -17.76 27.29
CA VAL A 590 -28.02 -18.65 26.74
C VAL A 590 -26.92 -17.86 26.03
N ILE A 591 -27.27 -16.75 25.34
CA ILE A 591 -26.30 -15.83 24.74
C ILE A 591 -25.48 -15.12 25.83
N GLU A 592 -26.13 -14.78 26.96
CA GLU A 592 -25.48 -14.22 28.14
C GLU A 592 -24.42 -15.18 28.72
N GLN A 593 -24.71 -16.48 28.81
CA GLN A 593 -23.74 -17.48 29.29
C GLN A 593 -22.55 -17.72 28.35
N LEU A 594 -22.77 -17.67 27.03
CA LEU A 594 -21.70 -17.77 26.03
C LEU A 594 -20.73 -16.57 26.11
N LEU A 595 -21.27 -15.36 26.31
CA LEU A 595 -20.47 -14.14 26.50
C LEU A 595 -19.66 -14.19 27.79
N ILE A 596 -20.24 -14.66 28.88
CA ILE A 596 -19.53 -14.83 30.15
C ILE A 596 -18.35 -15.79 29.99
N SER A 597 -18.53 -16.92 29.29
CA SER A 597 -17.45 -17.89 29.06
C SER A 597 -16.31 -17.32 28.21
N ALA A 598 -16.63 -16.61 27.11
CA ALA A 598 -15.60 -16.02 26.24
C ALA A 598 -14.79 -14.92 26.95
N LEU A 599 -15.43 -14.16 27.84
CA LEU A 599 -14.78 -13.12 28.65
C LEU A 599 -13.91 -13.70 29.76
N GLU A 600 -14.28 -14.87 30.30
CA GLU A 600 -13.52 -15.61 31.32
C GLU A 600 -12.27 -16.29 30.74
N ASP A 601 -12.34 -16.80 29.51
CA ASP A 601 -11.16 -17.32 28.79
C ASP A 601 -10.18 -16.18 28.45
N LEU A 602 -10.71 -14.97 28.15
CA LEU A 602 -9.91 -13.75 27.96
C LEU A 602 -9.17 -13.34 29.24
N ARG A 603 -9.82 -13.49 30.41
CA ARG A 603 -9.22 -13.25 31.73
C ARG A 603 -7.95 -14.08 31.93
N GLN A 604 -7.91 -15.31 31.39
CA GLN A 604 -6.76 -16.21 31.53
C GLN A 604 -5.62 -15.94 30.53
N GLY A 605 -5.89 -15.22 29.42
CA GLY A 605 -4.92 -14.98 28.34
C GLY A 605 -4.16 -13.64 28.42
N MET A 606 -4.54 -12.70 29.27
CA MET A 606 -3.92 -11.36 29.33
C MET A 606 -2.56 -11.36 30.06
N LEU A 607 -1.45 -11.53 29.32
CA LEU A 607 -0.10 -11.13 29.73
C LEU A 607 0.64 -10.42 28.57
N THR A 608 1.15 -9.20 28.84
CA THR A 608 2.02 -8.32 28.00
C THR A 608 1.32 -7.61 26.82
N GLY A 609 1.57 -6.37 26.38
CA GLY A 609 2.38 -5.19 26.75
C GLY A 609 2.42 -4.24 25.50
N SER A 610 2.10 -2.95 25.62
CA SER A 610 2.17 -1.98 24.49
C SER A 610 2.59 -0.56 24.92
N GLU A 611 3.13 0.20 23.94
CA GLU A 611 3.88 1.47 24.05
C GLU A 611 3.09 2.69 24.60
N SER A 612 3.86 3.68 25.07
CA SER A 612 3.64 4.85 25.95
C SER A 612 2.38 5.73 25.78
N TYR A 613 1.89 6.34 26.88
CA TYR A 613 0.74 7.28 26.91
C TYR A 613 0.88 8.42 27.95
N PRO A 614 0.38 9.64 27.67
CA PRO A 614 0.39 10.75 28.62
C PRO A 614 -0.78 10.69 29.61
N VAL A 615 -0.56 11.12 30.86
CA VAL A 615 -1.61 11.39 31.86
C VAL A 615 -1.59 12.89 32.14
N LEU A 616 -2.75 13.53 32.07
CA LEU A 616 -2.95 14.94 32.42
C LEU A 616 -3.74 14.99 33.73
N ASP A 617 -3.02 15.12 34.86
CA ASP A 617 -3.40 15.90 36.06
C ASP A 617 -2.46 15.58 37.25
N PRO A 618 -2.31 16.49 38.23
CA PRO A 618 -1.33 16.33 39.29
C PRO A 618 -1.63 15.19 40.28
N TYR A 619 -0.62 14.35 40.57
CA TYR A 619 -0.72 13.23 41.51
C TYR A 619 -0.30 13.67 42.92
N VAL A 620 -1.15 13.46 43.94
CA VAL A 620 -0.84 13.80 45.33
C VAL A 620 -0.74 12.55 46.21
N THR A 621 0.35 12.39 46.97
CA THR A 621 0.56 11.24 47.87
C THR A 621 1.27 11.63 49.18
N ASP A 622 1.09 10.82 50.23
CA ASP A 622 1.75 10.98 51.53
C ASP A 622 3.08 10.19 51.62
N SER A 623 3.32 9.31 50.64
CA SER A 623 4.56 8.53 50.51
C SER A 623 4.82 8.09 49.06
N PHE A 624 6.09 7.94 48.69
CA PHE A 624 6.49 7.38 47.39
C PHE A 624 7.83 6.64 47.52
N THR A 625 8.09 5.71 46.58
CA THR A 625 9.34 4.97 46.52
C THR A 625 10.16 5.45 45.34
N LEU A 626 11.39 5.88 45.58
CA LEU A 626 12.36 6.30 44.56
C LEU A 626 13.61 5.44 44.71
N ASP A 627 14.08 4.83 43.62
CA ASP A 627 15.26 3.95 43.58
C ASP A 627 15.26 2.84 44.65
N GLY A 628 14.07 2.28 44.93
CA GLY A 628 13.88 1.19 45.90
C GLY A 628 13.89 1.62 47.37
N SER A 629 14.01 2.91 47.66
CA SER A 629 13.92 3.47 49.02
C SER A 629 12.57 4.15 49.23
N ASN A 630 11.89 3.83 50.35
CA ASN A 630 10.55 4.32 50.65
C ASN A 630 10.63 5.61 51.48
N TYR A 631 10.01 6.68 51.00
CA TYR A 631 9.98 7.98 51.66
C TYR A 631 8.54 8.30 52.04
N GLY A 632 8.28 8.55 53.33
CA GLY A 632 6.95 8.89 53.85
C GLY A 632 7.01 10.13 54.74
N PHE A 633 6.06 11.04 54.58
CA PHE A 633 6.01 12.29 55.31
C PHE A 633 4.65 12.47 55.99
N PRO A 634 4.50 12.12 57.27
CA PRO A 634 3.20 12.07 57.95
C PRO A 634 2.52 13.45 58.17
N GLN A 635 3.15 14.56 57.77
CA GLN A 635 2.61 15.91 57.86
C GLN A 635 2.94 16.79 56.63
N ALA A 636 3.20 16.17 55.47
CA ALA A 636 3.49 16.88 54.23
C ALA A 636 2.71 16.28 53.07
N SER A 637 2.30 17.10 52.11
CA SER A 637 1.70 16.64 50.84
C SER A 637 2.75 16.69 49.73
N ILE A 638 2.83 15.60 48.95
CA ILE A 638 3.71 15.48 47.80
C ILE A 638 2.86 15.59 46.54
N GLU A 639 3.06 16.61 45.72
CA GLU A 639 2.30 16.87 44.49
C GLU A 639 3.22 16.73 43.27
N PHE A 640 2.82 15.95 42.26
CA PHE A 640 3.52 15.77 40.99
C PHE A 640 2.76 16.50 39.89
N LEU A 641 3.28 17.61 39.37
CA LEU A 641 2.51 18.55 38.54
C LEU A 641 2.46 18.19 37.03
N ASP A 642 3.54 17.62 36.49
CA ASP A 642 3.69 17.33 35.05
C ASP A 642 4.21 15.90 34.78
N LEU A 643 3.47 14.88 35.26
CA LEU A 643 3.90 13.49 35.19
C LEU A 643 3.68 12.85 33.80
N THR A 644 4.75 12.50 33.09
CA THR A 644 4.68 11.86 31.77
C THR A 644 5.28 10.45 31.77
N PHE A 645 4.48 9.42 31.51
CA PHE A 645 4.95 8.03 31.45
C PHE A 645 5.53 7.67 30.07
N SER A 646 6.81 7.35 30.02
CA SER A 646 7.56 6.96 28.82
C SER A 646 7.49 5.46 28.52
N ASN A 647 7.22 4.59 29.49
CA ASN A 647 7.00 3.15 29.29
C ASN A 647 6.10 2.57 30.40
N LEU A 648 4.99 1.91 30.05
CA LEU A 648 4.23 1.07 30.99
C LEU A 648 4.81 -0.35 30.96
N SER A 649 5.33 -0.84 32.09
CA SER A 649 5.71 -2.24 32.20
C SER A 649 4.48 -3.12 32.44
N THR A 650 4.66 -4.42 32.19
CA THR A 650 3.69 -5.50 32.38
C THR A 650 2.80 -5.33 33.60
N PHE A 651 1.49 -5.20 33.40
CA PHE A 651 0.51 -5.40 34.45
C PHE A 651 0.19 -6.88 34.58
N VAL A 652 0.01 -7.34 35.83
CA VAL A 652 -0.50 -8.67 36.14
C VAL A 652 -1.93 -8.47 36.65
N VAL A 653 -2.92 -9.12 36.07
CA VAL A 653 -4.29 -9.06 36.58
C VAL A 653 -4.39 -10.00 37.78
N GLN A 654 -4.61 -9.46 38.98
CA GLN A 654 -4.73 -10.26 40.20
C GLN A 654 -6.15 -10.80 40.37
N ASP A 655 -7.14 -9.96 40.11
CA ASP A 655 -8.55 -10.33 40.15
C ASP A 655 -9.31 -9.54 39.08
N ALA A 656 -10.28 -10.15 38.46
CA ALA A 656 -11.13 -9.50 37.47
C ALA A 656 -12.55 -10.03 37.61
N SER A 657 -13.50 -9.13 37.82
CA SER A 657 -14.92 -9.44 37.86
C SER A 657 -15.63 -8.75 36.70
N ILE A 658 -16.44 -9.53 35.99
CA ILE A 658 -17.17 -9.10 34.82
C ILE A 658 -18.63 -9.44 35.02
N ASN A 659 -19.50 -8.44 35.07
CA ASN A 659 -20.93 -8.61 35.26
C ASN A 659 -21.68 -8.24 33.99
N LEU A 660 -22.42 -9.20 33.43
CA LEU A 660 -23.23 -9.03 32.25
C LEU A 660 -24.70 -8.82 32.64
N ILE A 661 -25.34 -7.81 32.06
CA ILE A 661 -26.77 -7.55 32.23
C ILE A 661 -27.37 -7.26 30.85
N SER A 662 -28.25 -8.13 30.38
CA SER A 662 -29.06 -7.85 29.19
C SER A 662 -30.01 -6.66 29.44
N LEU A 663 -29.93 -5.61 28.62
CA LEU A 663 -30.77 -4.42 28.76
C LEU A 663 -31.96 -4.44 27.79
N PHE A 664 -31.75 -4.94 26.56
CA PHE A 664 -32.75 -5.09 25.49
C PHE A 664 -32.33 -6.22 24.54
N ALA A 665 -33.23 -6.75 23.71
CA ALA A 665 -32.89 -7.75 22.71
C ALA A 665 -31.66 -7.32 21.89
N GLN A 666 -30.56 -8.06 22.04
CA GLN A 666 -29.25 -7.83 21.42
C GLN A 666 -28.41 -6.65 21.94
N ARG A 667 -28.70 -6.07 23.12
CA ARG A 667 -27.87 -5.06 23.80
C ARG A 667 -27.53 -5.49 25.22
N TYR A 668 -26.23 -5.53 25.51
CA TYR A 668 -25.68 -6.01 26.77
C TYR A 668 -24.89 -4.91 27.46
N ARG A 669 -25.09 -4.80 28.77
CA ARG A 669 -24.26 -4.00 29.67
C ARG A 669 -23.24 -4.91 30.34
N ILE A 670 -21.97 -4.60 30.17
CA ILE A 670 -20.84 -5.34 30.72
C ILE A 670 -20.17 -4.42 31.74
N THR A 671 -20.23 -4.75 33.02
CA THR A 671 -19.50 -4.03 34.07
C THR A 671 -18.19 -4.76 34.33
N LEU A 672 -17.08 -4.04 34.32
CA LEU A 672 -15.72 -4.53 34.51
C LEU A 672 -15.18 -4.00 35.83
N ASP A 673 -14.39 -4.81 36.52
CA ASP A 673 -13.66 -4.42 37.72
C ASP A 673 -12.42 -5.32 37.87
N ILE A 674 -11.24 -4.74 37.62
CA ILE A 674 -9.97 -5.42 37.41
C ILE A 674 -8.95 -4.85 38.40
N VAL A 675 -8.35 -5.71 39.21
CA VAL A 675 -7.33 -5.35 40.20
C VAL A 675 -5.94 -5.69 39.66
N VAL A 676 -5.06 -4.69 39.69
CA VAL A 676 -3.66 -4.76 39.26
C VAL A 676 -2.75 -4.52 40.48
N PRO A 677 -1.97 -5.52 40.93
CA PRO A 677 -1.21 -5.45 42.17
C PRO A 677 -0.02 -4.49 42.08
N GLU A 678 0.62 -4.41 40.92
CA GLU A 678 1.79 -3.56 40.68
C GLU A 678 1.78 -3.06 39.23
N LEU A 679 1.90 -1.75 39.06
CA LEU A 679 2.02 -1.06 37.78
C LEU A 679 3.33 -0.26 37.82
N LYS A 680 4.37 -0.73 37.13
CA LYS A 680 5.61 0.05 37.02
C LYS A 680 5.59 0.85 35.74
N ALA A 681 5.92 2.13 35.85
CA ALA A 681 6.00 3.02 34.73
C ALA A 681 7.25 3.89 34.84
N GLU A 682 7.96 4.06 33.73
CA GLU A 682 9.05 5.02 33.64
C GLU A 682 8.44 6.39 33.36
N ALA A 683 8.76 7.39 34.16
CA ALA A 683 8.41 8.79 33.95
C ALA A 683 9.58 9.52 33.28
N GLY A 684 9.35 10.11 32.10
CA GLY A 684 10.36 10.84 31.35
C GLY A 684 10.65 12.24 31.91
N HIS A 685 9.65 12.85 32.54
CA HIS A 685 9.76 14.10 33.29
C HIS A 685 8.69 14.10 34.39
N TYR A 686 9.06 14.60 35.58
CA TYR A 686 8.14 14.86 36.68
C TYR A 686 8.55 16.14 37.38
N ASP A 687 7.57 16.88 37.89
CA ASP A 687 7.80 18.12 38.63
C ASP A 687 7.24 17.94 40.05
N LEU A 688 8.12 17.73 41.03
CA LEU A 688 7.76 17.33 42.39
C LEU A 688 7.69 18.54 43.30
N LYS A 689 6.56 18.74 43.99
CA LYS A 689 6.38 19.78 45.01
C LYS A 689 6.05 19.15 46.36
N LEU A 690 6.94 19.34 47.32
CA LEU A 690 6.77 18.87 48.70
C LEU A 690 6.43 20.05 49.61
N GLN A 691 5.22 20.06 50.18
CA GLN A 691 4.75 21.13 51.09
C GLN A 691 4.75 20.64 52.54
N ALA A 692 5.65 21.19 53.36
CA ALA A 692 5.71 20.91 54.81
C ALA A 692 6.03 22.19 55.60
N ASN A 693 5.10 22.60 56.48
CA ASN A 693 5.22 23.66 57.50
C ASN A 693 6.49 24.54 57.41
N ASP A 694 6.52 25.41 56.39
CA ASP A 694 7.51 26.47 56.08
C ASP A 694 8.65 26.17 55.07
N PHE A 695 8.65 25.03 54.37
CA PHE A 695 9.58 24.78 53.25
C PHE A 695 8.90 24.13 52.04
N ASP A 696 9.19 24.68 50.85
CA ASP A 696 8.88 24.08 49.54
C ASP A 696 10.18 23.51 48.96
N ILE A 697 10.19 22.21 48.62
CA ILE A 697 11.28 21.57 47.86
C ILE A 697 10.74 21.22 46.48
N THR A 698 11.43 21.68 45.43
CA THR A 698 11.13 21.36 44.03
C THR A 698 12.24 20.54 43.39
N GLY A 699 11.88 19.60 42.52
CA GLY A 699 12.84 18.78 41.78
C GLY A 699 12.25 18.23 40.48
N GLU A 700 13.08 18.22 39.43
CA GLU A 700 12.73 17.80 38.07
C GLU A 700 13.69 16.68 37.59
N GLY A 701 13.16 15.62 36.97
CA GLY A 701 13.99 14.56 36.36
C GLY A 701 13.22 13.34 35.85
N PRO A 702 13.90 12.34 35.28
CA PRO A 702 13.31 11.04 34.96
C PRO A 702 13.28 10.13 36.21
N ALA A 703 12.20 9.36 36.40
CA ALA A 703 12.09 8.40 37.52
C ALA A 703 11.33 7.14 37.12
N THR A 704 11.62 6.01 37.76
CA THR A 704 10.76 4.82 37.65
C THR A 704 9.77 4.80 38.81
N LEU A 705 8.48 4.91 38.50
CA LEU A 705 7.39 4.88 39.46
C LEU A 705 6.79 3.48 39.52
N THR A 706 6.55 3.00 40.73
CA THR A 706 5.86 1.73 40.98
C THR A 706 4.57 2.02 41.73
N LEU A 707 3.45 1.99 41.02
CA LEU A 707 2.11 2.18 41.58
C LEU A 707 1.61 0.82 42.08
N LYS A 708 1.16 0.77 43.33
CA LYS A 708 0.63 -0.46 43.95
C LYS A 708 -0.90 -0.38 44.00
N GLU A 709 -1.56 -1.51 43.76
CA GLU A 709 -3.03 -1.66 43.86
C GLU A 709 -3.84 -0.75 42.92
N GLY A 710 -3.52 -0.77 41.62
CA GLY A 710 -4.34 -0.13 40.59
C GLY A 710 -5.64 -0.90 40.33
N ARG A 711 -6.72 -0.21 39.99
CA ARG A 711 -8.03 -0.79 39.73
C ARG A 711 -8.67 -0.19 38.48
N ILE A 712 -9.01 -1.01 37.49
CA ILE A 712 -9.73 -0.57 36.30
C ILE A 712 -11.17 -1.04 36.44
N TYR A 713 -12.13 -0.13 36.51
CA TYR A 713 -13.53 -0.48 36.67
C TYR A 713 -14.43 0.39 35.81
N GLY A 714 -15.54 -0.15 35.31
CA GLY A 714 -16.40 0.62 34.40
C GLY A 714 -17.47 -0.19 33.72
N THR A 715 -18.23 0.43 32.82
CA THR A 715 -19.36 -0.19 32.14
C THR A 715 -19.25 -0.04 30.62
N ILE A 716 -19.43 -1.12 29.87
CA ILE A 716 -19.48 -1.17 28.41
C ILE A 716 -20.91 -1.53 27.99
N ILE A 717 -21.49 -0.81 27.04
CA ILE A 717 -22.74 -1.17 26.39
C ILE A 717 -22.40 -1.66 24.98
N ALA A 718 -22.67 -2.95 24.74
CA ALA A 718 -22.38 -3.61 23.46
C ALA A 718 -23.67 -4.10 22.81
N ARG A 719 -23.77 -3.93 21.49
CA ARG A 719 -24.84 -4.47 20.66
C ARG A 719 -24.31 -5.58 19.77
N ILE A 720 -24.95 -6.74 19.81
CA ILE A 720 -24.54 -7.89 19.01
C ILE A 720 -25.40 -7.95 17.76
N ARG A 721 -24.76 -7.97 16.59
CA ARG A 721 -25.41 -8.22 15.30
C ARG A 721 -24.98 -9.57 14.75
N VAL A 722 -25.95 -10.40 14.41
CA VAL A 722 -25.70 -11.70 13.78
C VAL A 722 -26.06 -11.60 12.30
N GLY A 723 -25.09 -11.84 11.42
CA GLY A 723 -25.25 -11.76 9.97
C GLY A 723 -24.54 -12.89 9.23
N LEU A 724 -24.63 -12.87 7.90
CA LEU A 724 -24.03 -13.88 6.99
C LEU A 724 -22.50 -14.00 7.10
N GLY A 725 -21.83 -13.00 7.68
CA GLY A 725 -20.39 -12.97 7.91
C GLY A 725 -19.96 -13.27 9.36
N GLY A 726 -20.86 -13.79 10.20
CA GLY A 726 -20.60 -14.11 11.60
C GLY A 726 -21.29 -13.19 12.61
N VAL A 727 -20.87 -13.29 13.88
CA VAL A 727 -21.35 -12.45 14.98
C VAL A 727 -20.44 -11.23 15.09
N SER A 728 -20.99 -10.03 14.91
CA SER A 728 -20.28 -8.78 15.15
C SER A 728 -20.77 -8.12 16.44
N ILE A 729 -19.83 -7.68 17.27
CA ILE A 729 -20.12 -6.97 18.51
C ILE A 729 -19.77 -5.50 18.30
N ASN A 730 -20.81 -4.66 18.25
CA ASN A 730 -20.67 -3.22 18.10
C ASN A 730 -20.78 -2.55 19.47
N ILE A 731 -19.74 -1.88 19.94
CA ILE A 731 -19.78 -1.12 21.19
C ILE A 731 -20.54 0.19 20.95
N GLU A 732 -21.63 0.41 21.69
CA GLU A 732 -22.47 1.60 21.55
C GLU A 732 -22.08 2.72 22.52
N SER A 733 -21.56 2.39 23.71
CA SER A 733 -21.02 3.38 24.67
C SER A 733 -20.17 2.70 25.75
N THR A 734 -19.16 3.37 26.29
CA THR A 734 -18.45 2.89 27.49
C THR A 734 -18.21 4.00 28.51
N ASP A 735 -18.07 3.61 29.77
CA ASP A 735 -17.71 4.45 30.91
C ASP A 735 -16.66 3.68 31.72
N LEU A 736 -15.40 3.75 31.29
CA LEU A 736 -14.27 3.09 31.91
C LEU A 736 -13.53 4.06 32.82
N LYS A 737 -13.23 3.63 34.05
CA LYS A 737 -12.53 4.40 35.07
C LYS A 737 -11.29 3.66 35.51
N LEU A 738 -10.23 4.41 35.76
CA LEU A 738 -8.99 3.89 36.30
C LEU A 738 -8.80 4.53 37.69
N GLY A 739 -9.01 3.74 38.72
CA GLY A 739 -8.71 4.10 40.11
C GLY A 739 -7.32 3.61 40.48
N LEU A 740 -6.57 4.41 41.21
CA LEU A 740 -5.37 3.96 41.92
C LEU A 740 -5.72 3.96 43.41
N GLY A 741 -5.16 3.06 44.22
CA GLY A 741 -5.48 2.97 45.65
C GLY A 741 -5.46 4.33 46.34
N GLY A 742 -6.64 4.85 46.71
CA GLY A 742 -6.84 6.16 47.33
C GLY A 742 -7.43 7.27 46.45
N PHE A 743 -7.74 7.03 45.17
CA PHE A 743 -8.25 8.02 44.22
C PHE A 743 -9.58 7.60 43.57
N GLU A 744 -10.57 8.49 43.56
CA GLU A 744 -11.72 8.45 42.64
C GLU A 744 -11.59 9.60 41.63
N PRO A 745 -11.18 9.34 40.38
CA PRO A 745 -11.22 10.37 39.37
C PRO A 745 -12.65 10.62 38.89
N ASN A 746 -12.99 11.90 38.72
CA ASN A 746 -14.25 12.31 38.12
C ASN A 746 -14.02 12.73 36.65
N PHE A 747 -13.77 11.76 35.77
CA PHE A 747 -13.60 12.01 34.33
C PHE A 747 -14.94 11.88 33.60
N GLN A 748 -15.38 12.93 32.90
CA GLN A 748 -16.46 12.87 31.92
C GLN A 748 -15.88 13.03 30.50
N ASN A 749 -16.33 12.19 29.56
CA ASN A 749 -16.10 12.26 28.09
C ASN A 749 -14.78 11.67 27.52
N LEU A 750 -14.47 10.41 27.83
CA LEU A 750 -13.28 9.70 27.33
C LEU A 750 -13.24 9.46 25.79
N PHE A 751 -14.37 9.43 25.08
CA PHE A 751 -14.39 9.12 23.62
C PHE A 751 -14.09 10.28 22.68
N ASN A 752 -13.83 11.47 23.22
CA ASN A 752 -13.28 12.56 22.41
C ASN A 752 -11.75 12.61 22.49
N ASP A 753 -11.11 11.67 23.20
CA ASP A 753 -9.66 11.59 23.33
C ASP A 753 -9.05 10.54 22.37
N PRO A 754 -8.08 10.93 21.52
CA PRO A 754 -7.42 10.04 20.56
C PRO A 754 -6.69 8.85 21.20
N GLY A 755 -6.13 9.00 22.40
CA GLY A 755 -5.34 7.96 23.07
C GLY A 755 -6.20 6.80 23.58
N ALA A 756 -7.36 7.10 24.16
CA ALA A 756 -8.30 6.09 24.66
C ALA A 756 -8.95 5.27 23.52
N SER A 757 -9.22 5.89 22.37
CA SER A 757 -9.73 5.19 21.19
C SER A 757 -8.70 4.23 20.58
N ILE A 758 -7.41 4.56 20.65
CA ILE A 758 -6.33 3.69 20.17
C ILE A 758 -6.14 2.50 21.11
N PHE A 759 -6.14 2.71 22.43
CA PHE A 759 -6.10 1.62 23.42
C PHE A 759 -7.25 0.62 23.24
N ALA A 760 -8.48 1.10 23.08
CA ALA A 760 -9.65 0.24 22.86
C ALA A 760 -9.57 -0.54 21.53
N ASN A 761 -9.08 0.09 20.46
CA ASN A 761 -8.93 -0.58 19.16
C ASN A 761 -7.78 -1.61 19.15
N THR A 762 -6.68 -1.35 19.87
CA THR A 762 -5.58 -2.31 20.05
C THR A 762 -6.03 -3.51 20.89
N PHE A 763 -6.76 -3.25 21.98
CA PHE A 763 -7.38 -4.27 22.83
C PHE A 763 -8.36 -5.16 22.04
N LEU A 764 -9.19 -4.58 21.16
CA LEU A 764 -10.12 -5.32 20.31
C LEU A 764 -9.45 -6.03 19.12
N LYS A 765 -8.32 -5.52 18.62
CA LYS A 765 -7.54 -6.16 17.53
C LYS A 765 -6.84 -7.45 17.97
N HIS A 766 -6.42 -7.57 19.23
CA HIS A 766 -5.88 -8.82 19.78
C HIS A 766 -6.99 -9.84 20.12
N LEU A 767 -8.24 -9.39 20.29
CA LEU A 767 -9.38 -10.22 20.69
C LEU A 767 -9.87 -11.22 19.62
N VAL A 768 -9.72 -10.88 18.33
CA VAL A 768 -10.41 -11.56 17.22
C VAL A 768 -9.58 -12.67 16.54
N PRO A 769 -8.26 -12.53 16.31
CA PRO A 769 -7.46 -13.56 15.65
C PRO A 769 -7.26 -14.82 16.51
N ASP A 770 -6.96 -14.64 17.80
CA ASP A 770 -6.62 -15.74 18.73
C ASP A 770 -7.83 -16.66 19.01
N LEU A 771 -9.06 -16.13 18.88
CA LEU A 771 -10.32 -16.85 19.02
C LEU A 771 -10.65 -17.75 17.82
N VAL A 772 -10.09 -17.48 16.64
CA VAL A 772 -10.33 -18.25 15.41
C VAL A 772 -9.32 -19.39 15.27
N GLU A 773 -8.06 -19.14 15.66
CA GLU A 773 -6.99 -20.14 15.61
C GLU A 773 -7.20 -21.27 16.64
N LEU A 774 -7.83 -20.98 17.79
CA LEU A 774 -8.09 -21.96 18.84
C LEU A 774 -9.18 -23.00 18.51
N TYR A 775 -10.08 -22.72 17.55
CA TYR A 775 -11.31 -23.51 17.29
C TYR A 775 -11.47 -23.93 15.80
N GLU A 776 -10.45 -23.74 14.97
CA GLU A 776 -10.41 -24.15 13.56
C GLU A 776 -10.77 -25.65 13.31
N PRO A 777 -10.36 -26.62 14.17
CA PRO A 777 -10.70 -28.03 13.99
C PRO A 777 -12.20 -28.33 14.18
N GLU A 778 -12.82 -27.74 15.19
CA GLU A 778 -14.24 -27.93 15.53
C GLU A 778 -15.17 -27.28 14.49
N ILE A 779 -14.80 -26.09 14.02
CA ILE A 779 -15.51 -25.37 12.95
C ILE A 779 -15.43 -26.14 11.62
N SER A 780 -14.27 -26.71 11.31
CA SER A 780 -14.07 -27.54 10.11
C SER A 780 -14.86 -28.85 10.16
N ALA A 781 -14.96 -29.51 11.32
CA ALA A 781 -15.77 -30.70 11.51
C ALA A 781 -17.27 -30.42 11.38
N PHE A 782 -17.73 -29.29 11.94
CA PHE A 782 -19.11 -28.80 11.84
C PHE A 782 -19.55 -28.55 10.39
N ILE A 783 -18.72 -27.85 9.60
CA ILE A 783 -18.99 -27.53 8.19
C ILE A 783 -19.13 -28.79 7.32
N ASN A 784 -18.26 -29.79 7.53
CA ASN A 784 -18.30 -31.04 6.78
C ASN A 784 -19.58 -31.87 7.03
N SER A 785 -20.27 -31.65 8.15
CA SER A 785 -21.52 -32.34 8.50
C SER A 785 -22.78 -31.69 7.92
N LEU A 786 -22.77 -30.38 7.66
CA LEU A 786 -23.94 -29.58 7.27
C LEU A 786 -24.06 -29.34 5.77
N LEU A 787 -22.93 -29.23 5.06
CA LEU A 787 -22.87 -28.90 3.64
C LEU A 787 -23.78 -29.79 2.76
N PRO A 788 -23.81 -31.14 2.93
CA PRO A 788 -24.63 -32.01 2.10
C PRO A 788 -26.14 -31.81 2.28
N ASN A 789 -26.59 -31.46 3.49
CA ASN A 789 -28.02 -31.30 3.78
C ASN A 789 -28.55 -29.94 3.32
N ALA A 790 -27.75 -28.87 3.48
CA ALA A 790 -28.12 -27.54 3.02
C ALA A 790 -28.14 -27.44 1.47
N LEU A 791 -27.15 -28.04 0.79
CA LEU A 791 -27.11 -28.07 -0.68
C LEU A 791 -28.20 -28.96 -1.28
N ASN A 792 -28.55 -30.09 -0.65
CA ASN A 792 -29.67 -30.91 -1.12
C ASN A 792 -31.03 -30.20 -1.02
N GLY A 793 -31.25 -29.39 0.02
CA GLY A 793 -32.44 -28.54 0.12
C GLY A 793 -32.54 -27.52 -1.02
N PHE A 794 -31.43 -26.83 -1.30
CA PHE A 794 -31.31 -25.85 -2.37
C PHE A 794 -31.46 -26.47 -3.78
N ILE A 795 -30.88 -27.65 -4.01
CA ILE A 795 -31.02 -28.41 -5.26
C ILE A 795 -32.46 -28.90 -5.47
N THR A 796 -33.15 -29.27 -4.38
CA THR A 796 -34.56 -29.69 -4.44
C THR A 796 -35.47 -28.52 -4.82
N GLU A 797 -35.22 -27.32 -4.29
CA GLU A 797 -35.94 -26.09 -4.67
C GLU A 797 -35.62 -25.63 -6.10
N LEU A 798 -34.36 -25.72 -6.55
CA LEU A 798 -33.97 -25.43 -7.95
C LEU A 798 -34.59 -26.41 -8.96
N ARG A 799 -34.66 -27.71 -8.62
CA ARG A 799 -35.35 -28.71 -9.45
C ARG A 799 -36.87 -28.51 -9.43
N ALA A 800 -37.44 -28.01 -8.33
CA ALA A 800 -38.85 -27.62 -8.27
C ALA A 800 -39.15 -26.37 -9.12
N ALA A 801 -38.26 -25.38 -9.13
CA ALA A 801 -38.36 -24.16 -9.95
C ALA A 801 -38.21 -24.46 -11.46
N LYS A 802 -37.42 -25.46 -11.85
CA LYS A 802 -37.28 -25.89 -13.27
C LYS A 802 -38.58 -26.49 -13.86
N ASN A 803 -39.53 -26.90 -13.01
CA ASN A 803 -40.83 -27.42 -13.42
C ASN A 803 -41.95 -26.36 -13.47
N SER A 804 -41.70 -25.13 -13.02
CA SER A 804 -42.58 -23.99 -13.29
C SER A 804 -41.97 -23.16 -14.43
N ARG A 805 -42.37 -23.46 -15.67
CA ARG A 805 -42.14 -22.57 -16.81
C ARG A 805 -43.08 -21.37 -16.67
N ASP A 806 -42.65 -20.35 -15.94
CA ASP A 806 -43.01 -18.94 -16.14
C ASP A 806 -41.96 -18.06 -15.44
#